data_AF-A0A973H7F3-F1
#
_entry.id   AF-A0A973H7F3-F1
#
_cell.length_a   1.000
_cell.length_b   1.000
_cell.length_c   1.000
_cell.angle_alpha   90.00
_cell.angle_beta   90.00
_cell.angle_gamma   90.00
#
_symmetry.space_group_name_H-M   'P 1'
#
loop_
_entity.id
_entity.type
_entity.pdbx_description
1 polymer ?
#
loop_
_entity_poly.entity_id
_entity_poly.type
_entity_poly.pdbx_seq_one_letter_code
_entity_poly.pdbx_strand_id
1 'polypeptide(L)'
;PGVTALQFASFSFDAAVLDVAVTLAAGGTLAIASSDERLDGAALARMIEAAGVSTASVVPSLLRALEPDAVAGIGNWVLGAERLEAGLAAKWREGARLWNTYGPTEATVITTAVPLEEGITGEDAPPAIGRPLGNVRTYVLDGKLRPVPVGVTGELYIAGAGLARGYVNRPDLTAERFVACPFDQDGGRMYRSGDLARWTVDGRLEFVGRADEQVKIRGFRVELGEVEAVLAGHPDVRTAVAMVREDRPGHPRLVGYVLPRDSAAGTLEAGGLREFAATRLPDYMVPSAVVVLDALPLTVNGKIDRAALPVPDPESDGSGLLPRNGTEALLCTLFASVLGVDRVAADGNFFDLGGNSALAMHLAGRVRSETGAELNLKQFFGDPTPIGAARILGTKSRPSLLPVEHEGGEAPATAGQRFLWRRAAADPGTRALQSSVALRLRGELDRDALRAALADVAERHDILRTVFAETPDGGLVQRILDADDPAVRPDLPVVAATERELPAVLAAGAARHFDLGRETPWAHTLFALSETDHVLLLVLHRIGGDDASRDALVRDVSVAYGARWEGRAPERAPLPLQFADYAVWESRLLAGAEPEGEAQGASVESVAGDQLTYWKEVLADAPSAITLPVDRPRSERPGRRTGAVPLRVPAPVHVRLMETAQPLGVTSVAVVHAGLAMLLARMGAGTDLVLGAVAPRPTGEGELEAVVGPFAGLLPLRTDVSGDPTFREMLGRVRETTEEAERSGDVPFARIAEALGVADAAPGDPHPLVQVALDVRDDTAAKWDVPAVPGLDASLVGLGAMASGFDLTVRLTDRHRDDGGPDGLDGTLDYAEELFDRATAVGLTRRLLRLLGQVAAEPELRLSQIDILLGESERRQLTEDWNRGAAKVPDGTLPAALAEAAARDPRAVAVQDGYGSLSRRALDRASAWLAAGLDRRGVGAGDVVVVAVRPGTDWAVAVLGVLRAGATCLIA
;
A
#
# COMPACT_ATOMS: atom_id res chain seq x y z
N PRO A 1 -26.50 7.87 16.13
CA PRO A 1 -26.65 8.09 14.67
C PRO A 1 -26.24 9.50 14.27
N GLY A 2 -25.32 9.63 13.30
CA GLY A 2 -24.86 10.94 12.77
C GLY A 2 -23.75 11.63 13.57
N VAL A 3 -23.11 10.92 14.50
CA VAL A 3 -21.92 11.40 15.23
C VAL A 3 -20.72 10.59 14.76
N THR A 4 -19.67 11.27 14.30
CA THR A 4 -18.36 10.65 14.06
C THR A 4 -17.46 10.88 15.27
N ALA A 5 -16.96 9.79 15.86
CA ALA A 5 -16.07 9.81 17.02
C ALA A 5 -14.67 9.31 16.67
N LEU A 6 -13.65 9.96 17.26
CA LEU A 6 -12.26 9.57 17.09
C LEU A 6 -11.92 8.31 17.90
N GLN A 7 -11.34 7.31 17.25
CA GLN A 7 -10.66 6.19 17.89
C GLN A 7 -9.17 6.53 18.02
N PHE A 8 -8.75 7.01 19.20
CA PHE A 8 -7.39 7.49 19.45
C PHE A 8 -6.61 6.57 20.40
N ALA A 9 -7.27 5.98 21.41
CA ALA A 9 -6.58 5.17 22.40
C ALA A 9 -6.01 3.88 21.79
N SER A 10 -4.89 3.38 22.33
CA SER A 10 -4.40 2.04 21.96
C SER A 10 -5.37 0.97 22.48
N PHE A 11 -5.55 -0.11 21.71
CA PHE A 11 -6.38 -1.27 22.10
C PHE A 11 -5.93 -1.97 23.38
N SER A 12 -4.71 -1.70 23.85
CA SER A 12 -4.21 -2.18 25.14
C SER A 12 -4.83 -1.46 26.34
N PHE A 13 -5.57 -0.36 26.13
CA PHE A 13 -6.22 0.41 27.19
C PHE A 13 -7.75 0.32 27.11
N ASP A 14 -8.38 0.44 28.27
CA ASP A 14 -9.84 0.45 28.42
C ASP A 14 -10.50 1.65 27.73
N ALA A 15 -9.79 2.77 27.56
CA ALA A 15 -10.25 3.91 26.77
C ALA A 15 -10.60 3.54 25.31
N ALA A 16 -9.92 2.56 24.70
CA ALA A 16 -10.30 2.09 23.36
C ALA A 16 -11.66 1.38 23.35
N VAL A 17 -12.08 0.79 24.48
CA VAL A 17 -13.41 0.20 24.63
C VAL A 17 -14.47 1.30 24.61
N LEU A 18 -14.20 2.47 25.21
CA LEU A 18 -15.08 3.63 25.10
C LEU A 18 -15.19 4.09 23.65
N ASP A 19 -14.06 4.34 22.98
CA ASP A 19 -14.03 4.80 21.59
C ASP A 19 -14.87 3.87 20.71
N VAL A 20 -14.62 2.56 20.78
CA VAL A 20 -15.22 1.58 19.86
C VAL A 20 -16.63 1.17 20.28
N ALA A 21 -16.80 0.64 21.50
CA ALA A 21 -18.04 -0.02 21.88
C ALA A 21 -19.18 0.99 22.08
N VAL A 22 -18.90 2.15 22.68
CA VAL A 22 -19.95 3.17 22.93
C VAL A 22 -20.37 3.82 21.62
N THR A 23 -19.41 4.17 20.75
CA THR A 23 -19.72 4.78 19.45
C THR A 23 -20.58 3.85 18.59
N LEU A 24 -20.16 2.60 18.42
CA LEU A 24 -20.89 1.64 17.58
C LEU A 24 -22.25 1.28 18.18
N ALA A 25 -22.36 1.11 19.51
CA ALA A 25 -23.63 0.82 20.16
C ALA A 25 -24.65 1.97 20.05
N ALA A 26 -24.17 3.23 19.98
CA ALA A 26 -25.01 4.40 19.75
C ALA A 26 -25.32 4.64 18.25
N GLY A 27 -24.86 3.77 17.36
CA GLY A 27 -24.99 3.92 15.90
C GLY A 27 -24.20 5.12 15.36
N GLY A 28 -23.09 5.48 15.99
CA GLY A 28 -22.13 6.47 15.49
C GLY A 28 -21.12 5.86 14.54
N THR A 29 -20.34 6.72 13.89
CA THR A 29 -19.24 6.34 12.98
C THR A 29 -17.91 6.47 13.73
N LEU A 30 -17.02 5.49 13.56
CA LEU A 30 -15.65 5.56 14.07
C LEU A 30 -14.73 6.14 13.00
N ALA A 31 -14.02 7.21 13.32
CA ALA A 31 -12.85 7.67 12.58
C ALA A 31 -11.61 7.13 13.29
N ILE A 32 -10.90 6.21 12.65
CA ILE A 32 -9.76 5.53 13.26
C ILE A 32 -8.48 6.22 12.82
N ALA A 33 -7.82 6.91 13.76
CA ALA A 33 -6.52 7.49 13.49
C ALA A 33 -5.49 6.38 13.26
N SER A 34 -4.76 6.45 12.15
CA SER A 34 -3.63 5.59 11.85
C SER A 34 -2.51 5.76 12.90
N SER A 35 -1.56 4.83 12.94
CA SER A 35 -0.41 4.96 13.83
C SER A 35 0.38 6.25 13.56
N ASP A 36 0.51 6.65 12.29
CA ASP A 36 1.25 7.85 11.89
C ASP A 36 0.47 9.12 12.23
N GLU A 37 -0.85 9.13 12.03
CA GLU A 37 -1.73 10.25 12.40
C GLU A 37 -1.78 10.47 13.91
N ARG A 38 -1.73 9.42 14.73
CA ARG A 38 -1.64 9.59 16.20
C ARG A 38 -0.33 10.23 16.65
N LEU A 39 0.70 10.17 15.81
CA LEU A 39 2.05 10.63 16.09
C LEU A 39 2.36 12.00 15.47
N ASP A 40 1.58 12.44 14.49
CA ASP A 40 1.65 13.78 13.87
C ASP A 40 0.36 14.56 14.11
N GLY A 41 0.43 15.61 14.94
CA GLY A 41 -0.72 16.46 15.25
C GLY A 41 -1.33 17.19 14.04
N ALA A 42 -0.54 17.49 13.00
CA ALA A 42 -1.04 18.11 11.78
C ALA A 42 -1.75 17.08 10.89
N ALA A 43 -1.23 15.86 10.79
CA ALA A 43 -1.94 14.75 10.12
C ALA A 43 -3.23 14.38 10.87
N LEU A 44 -3.19 14.35 12.21
CA LEU A 44 -4.36 14.13 13.06
C LEU A 44 -5.43 15.19 12.82
N ALA A 45 -5.03 16.46 12.76
CA ALA A 45 -5.93 17.58 12.48
C ALA A 45 -6.59 17.46 11.10
N ARG A 46 -5.80 17.16 10.05
CA ARG A 46 -6.32 16.94 8.69
C ARG A 46 -7.29 15.76 8.63
N MET A 47 -6.99 14.66 9.30
CA MET A 47 -7.89 13.50 9.36
C MET A 47 -9.17 13.82 10.13
N ILE A 48 -9.07 14.53 11.26
CA ILE A 48 -10.22 15.00 12.05
C ILE A 48 -11.16 15.85 11.18
N GLU A 49 -10.62 16.76 10.38
CA GLU A 49 -11.37 17.61 9.47
C GLU A 49 -11.99 16.79 8.33
N ALA A 50 -11.19 15.99 7.63
CA ALA A 50 -11.62 15.19 6.48
C ALA A 50 -12.72 14.18 6.85
N ALA A 51 -12.59 13.51 8.00
CA ALA A 51 -13.57 12.54 8.48
C ALA A 51 -14.77 13.18 9.20
N GLY A 52 -14.79 14.51 9.35
CA GLY A 52 -15.86 15.23 10.05
C GLY A 52 -16.03 14.79 11.51
N VAL A 53 -14.91 14.56 12.20
CA VAL A 53 -14.91 14.12 13.60
C VAL A 53 -15.52 15.20 14.48
N SER A 54 -16.54 14.82 15.25
CA SER A 54 -17.32 15.74 16.09
C SER A 54 -17.19 15.45 17.58
N THR A 55 -16.62 14.30 17.95
CA THR A 55 -16.43 13.87 19.35
C THR A 55 -15.11 13.12 19.51
N ALA A 56 -14.36 13.36 20.59
CA ALA A 56 -13.13 12.63 20.88
C ALA A 56 -12.92 12.41 22.39
N SER A 57 -12.38 11.24 22.76
CA SER A 57 -11.96 10.93 24.12
C SER A 57 -10.44 10.89 24.20
N VAL A 58 -9.85 11.77 25.00
CA VAL A 58 -8.39 11.95 25.06
C VAL A 58 -7.91 12.31 26.47
N VAL A 59 -6.60 12.22 26.69
CA VAL A 59 -5.97 12.67 27.93
C VAL A 59 -5.66 14.18 27.86
N PRO A 60 -5.73 14.91 28.99
CA PRO A 60 -5.36 16.33 29.06
C PRO A 60 -3.98 16.66 28.47
N SER A 61 -2.97 15.78 28.60
CA SER A 61 -1.64 15.98 28.00
C SER A 61 -1.66 16.12 26.48
N LEU A 62 -2.59 15.45 25.78
CA LEU A 62 -2.74 15.61 24.33
C LEU A 62 -3.29 16.99 23.99
N LEU A 63 -4.26 17.48 24.74
CA LEU A 63 -4.80 18.84 24.54
C LEU A 63 -3.77 19.94 24.82
N ARG A 64 -2.73 19.67 25.62
CA ARG A 64 -1.60 20.61 25.79
C ARG A 64 -0.71 20.68 24.54
N ALA A 65 -0.64 19.60 23.78
CA ALA A 65 0.18 19.51 22.57
C ALA A 65 -0.55 20.00 21.31
N LEU A 66 -1.86 20.28 21.42
CA LEU A 66 -2.70 20.74 20.33
C LEU A 66 -3.17 22.19 20.51
N GLU A 67 -3.53 22.82 19.41
CA GLU A 67 -4.19 24.13 19.38
C GLU A 67 -5.67 23.98 19.01
N PRO A 68 -6.60 24.66 19.71
CA PRO A 68 -8.05 24.55 19.44
C PRO A 68 -8.44 24.79 17.99
N ASP A 69 -7.81 25.79 17.34
CA ASP A 69 -8.10 26.16 15.95
C ASP A 69 -7.75 25.05 14.95
N ALA A 70 -6.78 24.19 15.28
CA ALA A 70 -6.37 23.08 14.43
C ALA A 70 -7.40 21.93 14.40
N VAL A 71 -8.34 21.88 15.36
CA VAL A 71 -9.32 20.80 15.51
C VAL A 71 -10.73 21.34 15.79
N ALA A 72 -11.04 22.52 15.23
CA ALA A 72 -12.28 23.26 15.47
C ALA A 72 -13.57 22.46 15.16
N GLY A 73 -13.49 21.39 14.35
CA GLY A 73 -14.62 20.48 14.07
C GLY A 73 -15.11 19.65 15.26
N ILE A 74 -14.31 19.48 16.31
CA ILE A 74 -14.66 18.66 17.47
C ILE A 74 -15.44 19.48 18.49
N GLY A 75 -16.77 19.35 18.46
CA GLY A 75 -17.67 20.04 19.39
C GLY A 75 -17.84 19.39 20.77
N ASN A 76 -17.28 18.21 21.01
CA ASN A 76 -17.42 17.49 22.28
C ASN A 76 -16.17 16.66 22.65
N TRP A 77 -15.51 17.03 23.75
CA TRP A 77 -14.34 16.34 24.28
C TRP A 77 -14.64 15.62 25.57
N VAL A 78 -14.19 14.37 25.67
CA VAL A 78 -14.25 13.56 26.89
C VAL A 78 -12.83 13.41 27.43
N LEU A 79 -12.57 14.01 28.60
CA LEU A 79 -11.23 14.08 29.19
C LEU A 79 -11.16 13.22 30.44
N GLY A 80 -10.13 12.39 30.54
CA GLY A 80 -9.96 11.48 31.66
C GLY A 80 -8.52 11.02 31.83
N ALA A 81 -8.31 10.08 32.76
CA ALA A 81 -7.03 9.47 33.12
C ALA A 81 -5.92 10.41 33.67
N GLU A 82 -5.95 11.73 33.43
CA GLU A 82 -5.09 12.71 34.10
C GLU A 82 -5.92 13.77 34.85
N ARG A 83 -5.26 14.50 35.75
CA ARG A 83 -5.89 15.67 36.38
C ARG A 83 -6.03 16.78 35.34
N LEU A 84 -7.24 17.26 35.14
CA LEU A 84 -7.50 18.44 34.31
C LEU A 84 -7.23 19.72 35.12
N GLU A 85 -6.37 20.58 34.60
CA GLU A 85 -6.08 21.89 35.18
C GLU A 85 -7.06 22.95 34.65
N ALA A 86 -7.41 23.93 35.49
CA ALA A 86 -8.38 24.96 35.15
C ALA A 86 -7.96 25.82 33.94
N GLY A 87 -6.67 26.17 33.84
CA GLY A 87 -6.14 26.91 32.69
C GLY A 87 -6.30 26.17 31.36
N LEU A 88 -6.03 24.86 31.34
CA LEU A 88 -6.25 24.04 30.14
C LEU A 88 -7.74 23.88 29.82
N ALA A 89 -8.57 23.70 30.84
CA ALA A 89 -10.02 23.65 30.67
C ALA A 89 -10.59 24.95 30.08
N ALA A 90 -10.14 26.11 30.57
CA ALA A 90 -10.54 27.43 30.08
C ALA A 90 -10.20 27.60 28.59
N LYS A 91 -8.96 27.27 28.18
CA LYS A 91 -8.50 27.36 26.78
C LYS A 91 -9.42 26.61 25.81
N TRP A 92 -9.87 25.41 26.19
CA TRP A 92 -10.62 24.53 25.28
C TRP A 92 -12.14 24.68 25.40
N ARG A 93 -12.65 25.23 26.52
CA ARG A 93 -14.09 25.37 26.72
C ARG A 93 -14.71 26.46 25.84
N GLU A 94 -13.92 27.43 25.38
CA GLU A 94 -14.39 28.53 24.52
C GLU A 94 -14.96 28.02 23.18
N GLY A 95 -14.40 26.95 22.62
CA GLY A 95 -14.79 26.40 21.31
C GLY A 95 -15.61 25.10 21.35
N ALA A 96 -15.63 24.38 22.48
CA ALA A 96 -16.22 23.04 22.53
C ALA A 96 -16.79 22.68 23.91
N ARG A 97 -17.67 21.67 23.95
CA ARG A 97 -18.13 21.06 25.22
C ARG A 97 -17.03 20.16 25.77
N LEU A 98 -16.69 20.33 27.04
CA LEU A 98 -15.70 19.51 27.72
C LEU A 98 -16.36 18.70 28.84
N TRP A 99 -16.05 17.40 28.90
CA TRP A 99 -16.43 16.52 29.99
C TRP A 99 -15.18 16.14 30.77
N ASN A 100 -15.15 16.45 32.07
CA ASN A 100 -14.14 15.89 32.96
C ASN A 100 -14.67 14.56 33.53
N THR A 101 -13.89 13.50 33.36
CA THR A 101 -14.30 12.14 33.67
C THR A 101 -13.25 11.43 34.53
N TYR A 102 -13.71 10.49 35.34
CA TYR A 102 -12.86 9.68 36.19
C TYR A 102 -13.37 8.25 36.21
N GLY A 103 -12.44 7.31 36.17
CA GLY A 103 -12.73 5.89 36.32
C GLY A 103 -11.43 5.10 36.34
N PRO A 104 -11.27 4.16 37.28
CA PRO A 104 -10.23 3.14 37.19
C PRO A 104 -10.68 2.00 36.27
N THR A 105 -9.73 1.29 35.68
CA THR A 105 -9.99 0.13 34.79
C THR A 105 -10.80 -0.96 35.48
N GLU A 106 -10.61 -1.15 36.78
CA GLU A 106 -11.33 -2.11 37.62
C GLU A 106 -12.83 -1.79 37.75
N ALA A 107 -13.24 -0.58 37.40
CA ALA A 107 -14.63 -0.13 37.37
C ALA A 107 -15.09 0.31 35.97
N THR A 108 -14.41 -0.21 34.94
CA THR A 108 -14.74 -0.10 33.51
C THR A 108 -14.81 1.33 32.98
N VAL A 109 -13.65 1.83 32.54
CA VAL A 109 -13.46 3.09 31.79
C VAL A 109 -13.82 4.36 32.56
N ILE A 110 -15.10 4.67 32.75
CA ILE A 110 -15.58 5.91 33.38
C ILE A 110 -16.64 5.56 34.42
N THR A 111 -16.47 6.10 35.62
CA THR A 111 -17.38 5.90 36.75
C THR A 111 -18.10 7.19 37.14
N THR A 112 -17.42 8.33 37.02
CA THR A 112 -17.99 9.66 37.27
C THR A 112 -17.69 10.60 36.11
N ALA A 113 -18.61 11.53 35.86
CA ALA A 113 -18.44 12.56 34.84
C ALA A 113 -19.11 13.87 35.25
N VAL A 114 -18.59 14.98 34.74
CA VAL A 114 -19.23 16.30 34.82
C VAL A 114 -18.94 17.10 33.55
N PRO A 115 -19.95 17.74 32.94
CA PRO A 115 -19.71 18.74 31.91
C PRO A 115 -19.18 20.02 32.54
N LEU A 116 -18.16 20.62 31.94
CA LEU A 116 -17.60 21.89 32.41
C LEU A 116 -18.54 23.06 32.07
N GLU A 117 -18.77 23.91 33.06
CA GLU A 117 -19.60 25.12 32.95
C GLU A 117 -18.93 26.18 32.05
N GLU A 118 -19.74 27.03 31.43
CA GLU A 118 -19.24 28.19 30.68
C GLU A 118 -18.70 29.23 31.65
N GLY A 119 -17.49 29.75 31.38
CA GLY A 119 -16.84 30.78 32.21
C GLY A 119 -15.80 30.28 33.21
N ILE A 120 -15.33 29.02 33.12
CA ILE A 120 -14.15 28.57 33.87
C ILE A 120 -12.92 29.39 33.44
N THR A 121 -12.13 29.84 34.42
CA THR A 121 -10.94 30.67 34.23
C THR A 121 -9.68 29.95 34.69
N GLY A 122 -8.51 30.41 34.22
CA GLY A 122 -7.23 29.83 34.64
C GLY A 122 -6.90 30.00 36.13
N GLU A 123 -7.62 30.87 36.84
CA GLU A 123 -7.47 31.12 38.28
C GLU A 123 -8.31 30.19 39.14
N ASP A 124 -9.23 29.42 38.55
CA ASP A 124 -10.10 28.50 39.27
C ASP A 124 -9.35 27.27 39.78
N ALA A 125 -9.94 26.60 40.78
CA ALA A 125 -9.47 25.30 41.22
C ALA A 125 -9.68 24.24 40.12
N PRO A 126 -8.86 23.17 40.09
CA PRO A 126 -9.06 22.06 39.17
C PRO A 126 -10.49 21.51 39.23
N PRO A 127 -11.14 21.26 38.08
CA PRO A 127 -12.53 20.81 38.06
C PRO A 127 -12.78 19.53 38.84
N ALA A 128 -13.96 19.44 39.44
CA ALA A 128 -14.48 18.20 40.04
C ALA A 128 -14.49 17.05 39.01
N ILE A 129 -14.36 15.81 39.50
CA ILE A 129 -14.51 14.58 38.70
C ILE A 129 -15.98 14.18 38.52
N GLY A 130 -16.89 14.91 39.15
CA GLY A 130 -18.31 14.92 38.83
C GLY A 130 -19.17 13.99 39.66
N ARG A 131 -20.24 13.46 39.05
CA ARG A 131 -21.21 12.57 39.71
C ARG A 131 -21.15 11.16 39.11
N PRO A 132 -21.55 10.13 39.88
CA PRO A 132 -21.62 8.76 39.37
C PRO A 132 -22.51 8.66 38.14
N LEU A 133 -22.08 7.87 37.17
CA LEU A 133 -22.89 7.48 36.02
C LEU A 133 -24.05 6.55 36.42
N GLY A 134 -24.96 6.29 35.48
CA GLY A 134 -26.06 5.34 35.69
C GLY A 134 -25.54 3.96 36.12
N ASN A 135 -26.21 3.35 37.10
CA ASN A 135 -25.84 2.06 37.71
C ASN A 135 -24.48 2.03 38.44
N VAL A 136 -23.85 3.19 38.67
CA VAL A 136 -22.65 3.34 39.48
C VAL A 136 -23.02 4.04 40.78
N ARG A 137 -22.48 3.55 41.89
CA ARG A 137 -22.57 4.16 43.22
C ARG A 137 -21.15 4.44 43.70
N THR A 138 -20.91 5.62 44.24
CA THR A 138 -19.62 5.98 44.83
C THR A 138 -19.78 6.35 46.29
N TYR A 139 -18.85 5.91 47.13
CA TYR A 139 -18.82 6.23 48.55
C TYR A 139 -17.47 6.84 48.90
N VAL A 140 -17.49 7.93 49.67
CA VAL A 140 -16.27 8.48 50.27
C VAL A 140 -16.26 8.02 51.72
N LEU A 141 -15.31 7.15 52.06
CA LEU A 141 -15.30 6.41 53.32
C LEU A 141 -14.05 6.72 54.16
N ASP A 142 -14.19 6.61 55.48
CA ASP A 142 -13.07 6.61 56.41
C ASP A 142 -12.38 5.24 56.48
N GLY A 143 -11.27 5.14 57.22
CA GLY A 143 -10.52 3.90 57.42
C GLY A 143 -11.27 2.78 58.16
N LYS A 144 -12.53 2.98 58.55
CA LYS A 144 -13.43 1.97 59.12
C LYS A 144 -14.63 1.67 58.22
N LEU A 145 -14.55 2.05 56.93
CA LEU A 145 -15.62 1.88 55.93
C LEU A 145 -16.92 2.62 56.27
N ARG A 146 -16.83 3.75 56.99
CA ARG A 146 -18.00 4.59 57.32
C ARG A 146 -18.03 5.82 56.41
N PRO A 147 -19.21 6.23 55.89
CA PRO A 147 -19.32 7.44 55.08
C PRO A 147 -18.83 8.68 55.84
N VAL A 148 -18.04 9.52 55.18
CA VAL A 148 -17.62 10.82 55.74
C VAL A 148 -18.61 11.93 55.35
N PRO A 149 -18.74 12.99 56.16
CA PRO A 149 -19.60 14.14 55.83
C PRO A 149 -19.16 14.88 54.56
N VAL A 150 -20.08 15.65 53.98
CA VAL A 150 -19.78 16.58 52.87
C VAL A 150 -18.63 17.53 53.26
N GLY A 151 -17.69 17.75 52.33
CA GLY A 151 -16.48 18.55 52.51
C GLY A 151 -15.31 17.81 53.16
N VAL A 152 -15.53 16.63 53.75
CA VAL A 152 -14.48 15.84 54.40
C VAL A 152 -13.84 14.89 53.38
N THR A 153 -12.51 14.89 53.35
CA THR A 153 -11.73 13.96 52.51
C THR A 153 -11.77 12.54 53.10
N GLY A 154 -12.06 11.57 52.26
CA GLY A 154 -11.92 10.14 52.56
C GLY A 154 -11.48 9.37 51.32
N GLU A 155 -11.39 8.06 51.44
CA GLU A 155 -11.03 7.18 50.33
C GLU A 155 -12.27 6.88 49.47
N LEU A 156 -12.10 6.88 48.15
CA LEU A 156 -13.16 6.66 47.18
C LEU A 156 -13.38 5.16 46.93
N TYR A 157 -14.62 4.71 47.11
CA TYR A 157 -15.07 3.36 46.83
C TYR A 157 -16.13 3.38 45.75
N ILE A 158 -16.08 2.42 44.84
CA ILE A 158 -16.95 2.35 43.66
C ILE A 158 -17.74 1.04 43.72
N ALA A 159 -19.05 1.09 43.51
CA ALA A 159 -19.92 -0.07 43.51
C ALA A 159 -20.92 -0.02 42.34
N GLY A 160 -21.51 -1.15 42.01
CA GLY A 160 -22.53 -1.26 40.96
C GLY A 160 -22.06 -2.04 39.74
N ALA A 161 -22.76 -1.84 38.62
CA ALA A 161 -22.63 -2.70 37.44
C ALA A 161 -21.29 -2.55 36.69
N GLY A 162 -20.58 -1.43 36.87
CA GLY A 162 -19.29 -1.19 36.23
C GLY A 162 -18.12 -1.98 36.80
N LEU A 163 -18.29 -2.69 37.94
CA LEU A 163 -17.19 -3.43 38.55
C LEU A 163 -16.77 -4.64 37.73
N ALA A 164 -15.47 -4.75 37.48
CA ALA A 164 -14.86 -5.90 36.84
C ALA A 164 -15.00 -7.17 37.71
N ARG A 165 -14.64 -8.31 37.10
CA ARG A 165 -14.57 -9.58 37.83
C ARG A 165 -13.52 -9.54 38.94
N GLY A 166 -12.32 -9.02 38.62
CA GLY A 166 -11.13 -8.99 39.47
C GLY A 166 -9.86 -9.02 38.62
N TYR A 167 -8.70 -9.13 39.28
CA TYR A 167 -7.40 -9.28 38.62
C TYR A 167 -7.15 -10.73 38.20
N VAL A 168 -6.67 -10.92 36.97
CA VAL A 168 -6.37 -12.26 36.42
C VAL A 168 -5.26 -12.92 37.26
N ASN A 169 -5.47 -14.17 37.67
CA ASN A 169 -4.52 -14.98 38.48
C ASN A 169 -4.07 -14.35 39.82
N ARG A 170 -4.77 -13.32 40.31
CA ARG A 170 -4.46 -12.63 41.57
C ARG A 170 -5.69 -12.56 42.49
N PRO A 171 -6.15 -13.71 43.01
CA PRO A 171 -7.32 -13.75 43.91
C PRO A 171 -7.05 -13.03 45.24
N ASP A 172 -5.80 -12.99 45.68
CA ASP A 172 -5.31 -12.23 46.83
C ASP A 172 -5.58 -10.73 46.67
N LEU A 173 -5.05 -10.13 45.60
CA LEU A 173 -5.21 -8.70 45.32
C LEU A 173 -6.67 -8.36 44.97
N THR A 174 -7.37 -9.29 44.30
CA THR A 174 -8.80 -9.14 44.01
C THR A 174 -9.60 -9.05 45.31
N ALA A 175 -9.36 -9.93 46.29
CA ALA A 175 -10.07 -9.89 47.57
C ALA A 175 -9.71 -8.65 48.40
N GLU A 176 -8.47 -8.15 48.29
CA GLU A 176 -8.02 -6.94 48.96
C GLU A 176 -8.68 -5.67 48.41
N ARG A 177 -8.86 -5.57 47.09
CA ARG A 177 -9.38 -4.37 46.43
C ARG A 177 -10.89 -4.42 46.14
N PHE A 178 -11.44 -5.58 45.77
CA PHE A 178 -12.89 -5.79 45.52
C PHE A 178 -13.57 -6.36 46.77
N VAL A 179 -13.74 -5.49 47.76
CA VAL A 179 -14.28 -5.84 49.08
C VAL A 179 -15.82 -5.94 49.08
N ALA A 180 -16.38 -6.56 50.12
CA ALA A 180 -17.83 -6.59 50.32
C ALA A 180 -18.38 -5.17 50.55
N CYS A 181 -19.50 -4.83 49.91
CA CYS A 181 -20.14 -3.52 50.08
C CYS A 181 -21.13 -3.56 51.25
N PRO A 182 -20.89 -2.84 52.36
CA PRO A 182 -21.80 -2.83 53.51
C PRO A 182 -23.09 -2.03 53.27
N PHE A 183 -23.18 -1.31 52.14
CA PHE A 183 -24.33 -0.47 51.78
C PHE A 183 -25.28 -1.18 50.80
N ASP A 184 -24.97 -2.43 50.43
CA ASP A 184 -25.80 -3.24 49.55
C ASP A 184 -26.47 -4.36 50.35
N GLN A 185 -27.79 -4.52 50.20
CA GLN A 185 -28.55 -5.50 50.99
C GLN A 185 -28.38 -6.95 50.47
N ASP A 186 -27.95 -7.10 49.21
CA ASP A 186 -27.86 -8.40 48.52
C ASP A 186 -26.41 -8.95 48.44
N GLY A 187 -25.50 -8.47 49.30
CA GLY A 187 -24.10 -8.96 49.31
C GLY A 187 -23.26 -8.48 48.12
N GLY A 188 -23.53 -7.26 47.63
CA GLY A 188 -22.78 -6.63 46.56
C GLY A 188 -21.30 -6.37 46.90
N ARG A 189 -20.50 -6.02 45.88
CA ARG A 189 -19.07 -5.68 46.03
C ARG A 189 -18.84 -4.18 45.81
N MET A 190 -17.79 -3.66 46.42
CA MET A 190 -17.24 -2.34 46.13
C MET A 190 -15.74 -2.44 45.87
N TYR A 191 -15.25 -1.67 44.91
CA TYR A 191 -13.83 -1.53 44.60
C TYR A 191 -13.23 -0.37 45.39
N ARG A 192 -12.16 -0.65 46.12
CA ARG A 192 -11.33 0.31 46.84
C ARG A 192 -10.33 0.95 45.87
N SER A 193 -10.56 2.19 45.44
CA SER A 193 -9.76 2.78 44.36
C SER A 193 -8.35 3.21 44.78
N GLY A 194 -8.12 3.41 46.08
CA GLY A 194 -6.88 4.02 46.58
C GLY A 194 -6.81 5.53 46.34
N ASP A 195 -7.88 6.16 45.83
CA ASP A 195 -7.93 7.60 45.59
C ASP A 195 -8.64 8.33 46.72
N LEU A 196 -8.13 9.51 47.07
CA LEU A 196 -8.75 10.41 48.04
C LEU A 196 -9.67 11.38 47.32
N ALA A 197 -10.91 11.46 47.78
CA ALA A 197 -11.92 12.35 47.25
C ALA A 197 -12.72 13.02 48.37
N ARG A 198 -13.45 14.08 48.04
CA ARG A 198 -14.44 14.67 48.93
C ARG A 198 -15.69 15.09 48.16
N TRP A 199 -16.83 15.05 48.85
CA TRP A 199 -18.08 15.60 48.31
C TRP A 199 -18.12 17.11 48.48
N THR A 200 -18.51 17.81 47.43
CA THR A 200 -18.88 19.22 47.49
C THR A 200 -20.32 19.40 47.94
N VAL A 201 -20.69 20.62 48.36
CA VAL A 201 -22.04 20.95 48.83
C VAL A 201 -23.11 20.80 47.76
N ASP A 202 -22.74 20.95 46.49
CA ASP A 202 -23.58 20.72 45.32
C ASP A 202 -23.56 19.25 44.86
N GLY A 203 -22.98 18.34 45.65
CA GLY A 203 -23.02 16.90 45.40
C GLY A 203 -22.20 16.48 44.18
N ARG A 204 -21.01 17.06 43.99
CA ARG A 204 -19.99 16.62 43.03
C ARG A 204 -18.80 16.04 43.79
N LEU A 205 -18.04 15.15 43.17
CA LEU A 205 -16.80 14.61 43.75
C LEU A 205 -15.61 15.42 43.27
N GLU A 206 -14.80 15.88 44.22
CA GLU A 206 -13.48 16.44 43.94
C GLU A 206 -12.41 15.38 44.20
N PHE A 207 -11.48 15.24 43.25
CA PHE A 207 -10.28 14.44 43.43
C PHE A 207 -9.25 15.23 44.23
N VAL A 208 -8.78 14.67 45.34
CA VAL A 208 -7.82 15.31 46.25
C VAL A 208 -6.40 14.78 46.01
N GLY A 209 -6.25 13.49 45.73
CA GLY A 209 -4.95 12.84 45.57
C GLY A 209 -5.07 11.33 45.74
N ARG A 210 -3.97 10.66 46.06
CA ARG A 210 -3.94 9.21 46.31
C ARG A 210 -3.68 8.89 47.78
N ALA A 211 -4.27 7.79 48.24
CA ALA A 211 -4.04 7.20 49.56
C ALA A 211 -2.92 6.14 49.53
N ASP A 212 -2.62 5.57 48.36
CA ASP A 212 -1.60 4.53 48.14
C ASP A 212 -0.40 5.02 47.31
N GLU A 213 0.62 4.17 47.17
CA GLU A 213 1.93 4.49 46.57
C GLU A 213 1.98 4.31 45.04
N GLN A 214 0.84 4.08 44.40
CA GLN A 214 0.76 3.93 42.95
C GLN A 214 1.02 5.27 42.24
N VAL A 215 1.93 5.25 41.28
CA VAL A 215 2.42 6.43 40.58
C VAL A 215 2.02 6.41 39.11
N LYS A 216 1.94 7.59 38.49
CA LYS A 216 1.80 7.73 37.04
C LYS A 216 3.13 8.18 36.46
N ILE A 217 3.72 7.36 35.60
CA ILE A 217 5.00 7.64 34.93
C ILE A 217 4.77 7.59 33.43
N ARG A 218 5.10 8.67 32.70
CA ARG A 218 4.96 8.74 31.23
C ARG A 218 3.54 8.40 30.71
N GLY A 219 2.50 8.72 31.50
CA GLY A 219 1.10 8.39 31.17
C GLY A 219 0.64 6.97 31.56
N PHE A 220 1.54 6.13 32.08
CA PHE A 220 1.26 4.77 32.51
C PHE A 220 1.04 4.69 34.03
N ARG A 221 0.05 3.91 34.46
CA ARG A 221 -0.17 3.57 35.87
C ARG A 221 0.81 2.46 36.24
N VAL A 222 1.72 2.74 37.18
CA VAL A 222 2.77 1.80 37.59
C VAL A 222 2.58 1.42 39.06
N GLU A 223 2.51 0.11 39.32
CA GLU A 223 2.57 -0.46 40.66
C GLU A 223 4.03 -0.57 41.10
N LEU A 224 4.49 0.28 42.03
CA LEU A 224 5.86 0.22 42.53
C LEU A 224 6.20 -1.15 43.14
N GLY A 225 5.23 -1.82 43.76
CA GLY A 225 5.38 -3.17 44.31
C GLY A 225 5.70 -4.24 43.27
N GLU A 226 5.28 -4.07 42.00
CA GLU A 226 5.64 -4.98 40.91
C GLU A 226 7.12 -4.84 40.53
N VAL A 227 7.59 -3.59 40.47
CA VAL A 227 9.00 -3.27 40.25
C VAL A 227 9.87 -3.79 41.40
N GLU A 228 9.42 -3.60 42.64
CA GLU A 228 10.07 -4.14 43.84
C GLU A 228 10.16 -5.66 43.83
N ALA A 229 9.06 -6.34 43.48
CA ALA A 229 9.02 -7.80 43.41
C ALA A 229 9.97 -8.37 42.36
N VAL A 230 10.07 -7.72 41.19
CA VAL A 230 11.02 -8.11 40.15
C VAL A 230 12.46 -7.92 40.62
N LEU A 231 12.81 -6.73 41.15
CA LEU A 231 14.17 -6.49 41.65
C LEU A 231 14.55 -7.42 42.81
N ALA A 232 13.62 -7.70 43.73
CA ALA A 232 13.81 -8.64 44.83
C ALA A 232 13.89 -10.11 44.37
N GLY A 233 13.45 -10.42 43.14
CA GLY A 233 13.58 -11.73 42.52
C GLY A 233 14.99 -12.07 42.00
N HIS A 234 15.91 -11.11 41.99
CA HIS A 234 17.31 -11.36 41.62
C HIS A 234 18.02 -12.17 42.73
N PRO A 235 18.81 -13.23 42.40
CA PRO A 235 19.41 -14.14 43.39
C PRO A 235 20.24 -13.45 44.48
N ASP A 236 20.88 -12.35 44.11
CA ASP A 236 21.79 -11.59 44.98
C ASP A 236 21.12 -10.44 45.75
N VAL A 237 19.83 -10.18 45.52
CA VAL A 237 19.08 -9.12 46.21
C VAL A 237 18.37 -9.71 47.44
N ARG A 238 18.49 -9.01 48.58
CA ARG A 238 17.78 -9.34 49.82
C ARG A 238 16.44 -8.62 49.90
N THR A 239 16.41 -7.34 49.55
CA THR A 239 15.22 -6.49 49.57
C THR A 239 15.37 -5.40 48.52
N ALA A 240 14.26 -5.00 47.90
CA ALA A 240 14.18 -3.89 46.97
C ALA A 240 13.06 -2.92 47.36
N VAL A 241 13.24 -1.64 47.08
CA VAL A 241 12.27 -0.56 47.28
C VAL A 241 12.25 0.29 46.02
N ALA A 242 11.09 0.55 45.44
CA ALA A 242 10.94 1.42 44.27
C ALA A 242 10.30 2.73 44.69
N MET A 243 10.75 3.84 44.11
CA MET A 243 10.13 5.15 44.32
C MET A 243 10.22 5.99 43.05
N VAL A 244 9.25 6.88 42.88
CA VAL A 244 9.37 7.98 41.90
C VAL A 244 10.02 9.16 42.58
N ARG A 245 11.06 9.68 41.94
CA ARG A 245 11.76 10.90 42.34
C ARG A 245 11.55 11.97 41.29
N GLU A 246 11.39 13.20 41.74
CA GLU A 246 11.35 14.39 40.89
C GLU A 246 12.44 15.34 41.39
N ASP A 247 13.69 15.06 41.01
CA ASP A 247 14.84 15.87 41.42
C ASP A 247 14.99 17.14 40.52
N ARG A 248 14.25 17.20 39.39
CA ARG A 248 14.06 18.38 38.54
C ARG A 248 12.55 18.58 38.27
N PRO A 249 12.00 19.80 38.38
CA PRO A 249 10.57 20.05 38.13
C PRO A 249 10.13 19.56 36.75
N GLY A 250 9.06 18.76 36.69
CA GLY A 250 8.50 18.21 35.45
C GLY A 250 9.14 16.90 34.95
N HIS A 251 10.15 16.36 35.66
CA HIS A 251 10.87 15.15 35.25
C HIS A 251 10.81 14.03 36.32
N PRO A 252 9.65 13.37 36.51
CA PRO A 252 9.53 12.22 37.41
C PRO A 252 10.30 11.01 36.85
N ARG A 253 11.21 10.44 37.64
CA ARG A 253 12.02 9.27 37.30
C ARG A 253 11.80 8.12 38.30
N LEU A 254 11.74 6.89 37.80
CA LEU A 254 11.61 5.69 38.63
C LEU A 254 13.00 5.24 39.11
N VAL A 255 13.18 5.07 40.42
CA VAL A 255 14.44 4.63 41.03
C VAL A 255 14.20 3.39 41.89
N GLY A 256 15.03 2.36 41.70
CA GLY A 256 15.06 1.17 42.52
C GLY A 256 16.21 1.22 43.54
N TYR A 257 15.92 0.98 44.81
CA TYR A 257 16.91 0.88 45.88
C TYR A 257 17.00 -0.57 46.32
N VAL A 258 18.19 -1.15 46.27
CA VAL A 258 18.40 -2.57 46.56
C VAL A 258 19.36 -2.76 47.71
N LEU A 259 19.09 -3.79 48.50
CA LEU A 259 19.95 -4.24 49.59
C LEU A 259 20.50 -5.61 49.19
N PRO A 260 21.83 -5.80 49.06
CA PRO A 260 22.38 -7.09 48.68
C PRO A 260 22.19 -8.13 49.80
N ARG A 261 22.24 -9.40 49.43
CA ARG A 261 22.43 -10.50 50.39
C ARG A 261 23.88 -10.52 50.89
N ASP A 262 24.09 -11.08 52.08
CA ASP A 262 25.42 -11.14 52.71
C ASP A 262 26.48 -11.84 51.82
N SER A 263 26.06 -12.76 50.94
CA SER A 263 26.92 -13.47 49.98
C SER A 263 27.35 -12.64 48.77
N ALA A 264 26.69 -11.51 48.52
CA ALA A 264 26.92 -10.63 47.36
C ALA A 264 27.22 -9.17 47.77
N ALA A 265 27.44 -8.94 49.07
CA ALA A 265 27.79 -7.63 49.61
C ALA A 265 29.15 -7.18 49.04
N GLY A 266 29.16 -6.03 48.33
CA GLY A 266 30.34 -5.46 47.70
C GLY A 266 30.66 -5.97 46.28
N THR A 267 29.88 -6.92 45.74
CA THR A 267 30.04 -7.43 44.35
C THR A 267 28.83 -7.19 43.46
N LEU A 268 27.70 -6.74 44.03
CA LEU A 268 26.47 -6.48 43.30
C LEU A 268 26.54 -5.13 42.57
N GLU A 269 26.54 -5.16 41.24
CA GLU A 269 26.56 -3.96 40.40
C GLU A 269 25.15 -3.51 39.99
N ALA A 270 24.93 -2.18 39.97
CA ALA A 270 23.64 -1.58 39.61
C ALA A 270 23.20 -1.89 38.16
N GLY A 271 24.15 -2.00 37.23
CA GLY A 271 23.86 -2.27 35.81
C GLY A 271 23.20 -3.63 35.57
N GLY A 272 23.74 -4.69 36.17
CA GLY A 272 23.19 -6.05 36.03
C GLY A 272 21.77 -6.21 36.57
N LEU A 273 21.40 -5.44 37.59
CA LEU A 273 20.04 -5.44 38.15
C LEU A 273 19.02 -4.76 37.24
N ARG A 274 19.46 -3.77 36.48
CA ARG A 274 18.61 -3.06 35.54
C ARG A 274 18.31 -3.90 34.29
N GLU A 275 19.31 -4.58 33.75
CA GLU A 275 19.12 -5.57 32.68
C GLU A 275 18.20 -6.72 33.12
N PHE A 276 18.37 -7.19 34.37
CA PHE A 276 17.49 -8.21 34.94
C PHE A 276 16.02 -7.76 35.00
N ALA A 277 15.76 -6.50 35.35
CA ALA A 277 14.43 -5.91 35.34
C ALA A 277 13.88 -5.74 33.90
N ALA A 278 14.70 -5.28 32.95
CA ALA A 278 14.30 -5.06 31.56
C ALA A 278 13.85 -6.34 30.83
N THR A 279 14.38 -7.50 31.22
CA THR A 279 13.93 -8.79 30.66
C THR A 279 12.57 -9.28 31.22
N ARG A 280 12.00 -8.60 32.22
CA ARG A 280 10.82 -9.07 32.98
C ARG A 280 9.72 -8.02 33.15
N LEU A 281 10.04 -6.74 32.93
CA LEU A 281 9.11 -5.62 33.04
C LEU A 281 9.01 -4.90 31.68
N PRO A 282 7.85 -4.34 31.33
CA PRO A 282 7.75 -3.39 30.23
C PRO A 282 8.66 -2.17 30.44
N ASP A 283 9.20 -1.58 29.37
CA ASP A 283 10.18 -0.48 29.41
C ASP A 283 9.81 0.68 30.35
N TYR A 284 8.53 1.05 30.44
CA TYR A 284 8.07 2.15 31.29
C TYR A 284 8.07 1.81 32.79
N MET A 285 8.20 0.53 33.17
CA MET A 285 8.34 0.05 34.54
C MET A 285 9.79 -0.26 34.93
N VAL A 286 10.73 -0.23 33.98
CA VAL A 286 12.16 -0.44 34.27
C VAL A 286 12.71 0.81 34.98
N PRO A 287 13.31 0.69 36.17
CA PRO A 287 13.90 1.84 36.85
C PRO A 287 14.99 2.51 36.00
N SER A 288 14.93 3.83 35.91
CA SER A 288 15.95 4.67 35.28
C SER A 288 17.28 4.68 36.03
N ALA A 289 17.27 4.35 37.34
CA ALA A 289 18.48 4.15 38.14
C ALA A 289 18.24 3.06 39.20
N VAL A 290 19.30 2.31 39.54
CA VAL A 290 19.31 1.36 40.66
C VAL A 290 20.43 1.74 41.62
N VAL A 291 20.11 1.92 42.91
CA VAL A 291 21.09 2.30 43.95
C VAL A 291 21.25 1.13 44.92
N VAL A 292 22.48 0.63 45.03
CA VAL A 292 22.83 -0.41 46.00
C VAL A 292 23.11 0.25 47.35
N LEU A 293 22.41 -0.17 48.39
CA LEU A 293 22.53 0.35 49.75
C LEU A 293 23.16 -0.69 50.66
N ASP A 294 23.98 -0.24 51.61
CA ASP A 294 24.47 -1.09 52.71
C ASP A 294 23.39 -1.39 53.75
N ALA A 295 22.44 -0.45 53.93
CA ALA A 295 21.29 -0.58 54.82
C ALA A 295 20.13 0.31 54.34
N LEU A 296 18.89 -0.13 54.58
CA LEU A 296 17.71 0.70 54.35
C LEU A 296 17.56 1.72 55.49
N PRO A 297 17.40 3.03 55.20
CA PRO A 297 17.12 4.01 56.24
C PRO A 297 15.74 3.72 56.83
N LEU A 298 15.65 3.71 58.16
CA LEU A 298 14.41 3.44 58.90
C LEU A 298 14.05 4.65 59.76
N THR A 299 12.76 4.98 59.81
CA THR A 299 12.17 5.91 60.77
C THR A 299 12.28 5.37 62.20
N VAL A 300 12.09 6.24 63.21
CA VAL A 300 12.04 5.85 64.65
C VAL A 300 11.02 4.75 64.98
N ASN A 301 10.07 4.48 64.09
CA ASN A 301 9.05 3.44 64.22
C ASN A 301 9.38 2.15 63.44
N GLY A 302 10.59 2.02 62.89
CA GLY A 302 11.04 0.83 62.16
C GLY A 302 10.48 0.67 60.74
N LYS A 303 9.81 1.69 60.18
CA LYS A 303 9.39 1.74 58.77
C LYS A 303 10.46 2.37 57.89
N ILE A 304 10.56 1.98 56.62
CA ILE A 304 11.49 2.57 55.65
C ILE A 304 11.26 4.08 55.55
N ASP A 305 12.31 4.86 55.75
CA ASP A 305 12.31 6.31 55.60
C ASP A 305 12.67 6.67 54.16
N ARG A 306 11.65 6.78 53.31
CA ARG A 306 11.82 7.10 51.88
C ARG A 306 12.38 8.50 51.63
N ALA A 307 12.21 9.43 52.57
CA ALA A 307 12.77 10.77 52.47
C ALA A 307 14.29 10.79 52.72
N ALA A 308 14.79 9.80 53.46
CA ALA A 308 16.22 9.62 53.75
C ALA A 308 16.95 8.72 52.73
N LEU A 309 16.27 8.25 51.67
CA LEU A 309 16.91 7.48 50.60
C LEU A 309 17.84 8.38 49.76
N PRO A 310 19.09 7.95 49.50
CA PRO A 310 20.09 8.79 48.84
C PRO A 310 19.67 9.14 47.42
N VAL A 311 20.10 10.33 46.97
CA VAL A 311 19.97 10.75 45.57
C VAL A 311 20.94 9.89 44.75
N PRO A 312 20.50 9.27 43.63
CA PRO A 312 21.43 8.62 42.70
C PRO A 312 22.50 9.62 42.22
N ASP A 313 23.78 9.28 42.35
CA ASP A 313 24.88 10.18 41.97
C ASP A 313 24.79 10.57 40.49
N PRO A 314 24.76 11.88 40.15
CA PRO A 314 24.84 12.33 38.76
C PRO A 314 26.22 12.05 38.14
N GLU A 315 27.23 11.71 38.94
CA GLU A 315 28.61 11.45 38.48
C GLU A 315 28.81 10.05 37.86
N SER A 316 27.78 9.19 37.85
CA SER A 316 27.83 7.93 37.07
C SER A 316 27.57 8.15 35.57
N ASP A 317 27.21 9.37 35.14
CA ASP A 317 26.89 9.72 33.75
C ASP A 317 28.14 10.03 32.87
N GLY A 318 29.35 9.74 33.37
CA GLY A 318 30.63 10.08 32.71
C GLY A 318 31.52 8.91 32.27
N SER A 319 31.21 7.67 32.63
CA SER A 319 32.01 6.49 32.26
C SER A 319 31.37 5.70 31.11
N GLY A 320 31.16 6.36 29.98
CA GLY A 320 30.71 5.69 28.75
C GLY A 320 31.78 5.74 27.66
N LEU A 321 31.58 4.96 26.61
CA LEU A 321 32.50 4.90 25.48
C LEU A 321 32.67 6.30 24.85
N LEU A 322 33.91 6.66 24.52
CA LEU A 322 34.18 7.81 23.67
C LEU A 322 33.71 7.51 22.24
N PRO A 323 33.18 8.51 21.51
CA PRO A 323 32.81 8.33 20.12
C PRO A 323 34.05 7.93 19.30
N ARG A 324 33.91 6.87 18.49
CA ARG A 324 35.00 6.26 17.72
C ARG A 324 35.19 6.92 16.35
N ASN A 325 34.17 7.61 15.85
CA ASN A 325 34.15 8.26 14.55
C ASN A 325 33.33 9.57 14.57
N GLY A 326 33.37 10.31 13.46
CA GLY A 326 32.69 11.60 13.33
C GLY A 326 31.17 11.53 13.46
N THR A 327 30.54 10.43 13.00
CA THR A 327 29.10 10.22 13.10
C THR A 327 28.66 9.99 14.55
N GLU A 328 29.37 9.14 15.29
CA GLU A 328 29.13 8.93 16.72
C GLU A 328 29.33 10.24 17.51
N ALA A 329 30.36 11.04 17.18
CA ALA A 329 30.60 12.33 17.84
C ALA A 329 29.50 13.38 17.57
N LEU A 330 29.01 13.45 16.33
CA LEU A 330 27.88 14.30 15.95
C LEU A 330 26.61 13.85 16.68
N LEU A 331 26.31 12.54 16.69
CA LEU A 331 25.15 11.99 17.39
C LEU A 331 25.20 12.23 18.89
N CYS A 332 26.36 12.09 19.55
CA CYS A 332 26.51 12.47 20.96
C CYS A 332 26.14 13.95 21.19
N THR A 333 26.52 14.83 20.25
CA THR A 333 26.21 16.27 20.31
C THR A 333 24.71 16.53 20.12
N LEU A 334 24.09 15.84 19.16
CA LEU A 334 22.65 15.95 18.89
C LEU A 334 21.80 15.37 20.04
N PHE A 335 22.22 14.28 20.66
CA PHE A 335 21.57 13.71 21.84
C PHE A 335 21.66 14.69 23.00
N ALA A 336 22.87 15.19 23.31
CA ALA A 336 23.09 16.14 24.40
C ALA A 336 22.20 17.38 24.28
N SER A 337 22.13 17.95 23.08
CA SER A 337 21.34 19.15 22.84
C SER A 337 19.82 18.89 22.80
N VAL A 338 19.35 17.69 22.40
CA VAL A 338 17.91 17.36 22.42
C VAL A 338 17.46 17.10 23.86
N LEU A 339 18.30 16.42 24.64
CA LEU A 339 18.01 16.02 26.02
C LEU A 339 18.27 17.14 27.04
N GLY A 340 18.94 18.22 26.65
CA GLY A 340 19.29 19.33 27.54
C GLY A 340 20.33 18.95 28.60
N VAL A 341 21.29 18.08 28.24
CA VAL A 341 22.39 17.64 29.10
C VAL A 341 23.74 18.09 28.55
N ASP A 342 24.74 18.26 29.42
CA ASP A 342 26.05 18.82 29.03
C ASP A 342 26.83 17.90 28.08
N ARG A 343 26.79 16.57 28.30
CA ARG A 343 27.47 15.57 27.47
C ARG A 343 26.69 14.25 27.46
N VAL A 344 26.78 13.52 26.35
CA VAL A 344 26.27 12.15 26.19
C VAL A 344 27.41 11.27 25.69
N ALA A 345 27.63 10.12 26.34
CA ALA A 345 28.60 9.13 25.90
C ALA A 345 28.09 8.33 24.69
N ALA A 346 28.97 7.68 23.93
CA ALA A 346 28.60 7.01 22.68
C ALA A 346 27.65 5.81 22.89
N ASP A 347 27.68 5.20 24.06
CA ASP A 347 26.78 4.15 24.55
C ASP A 347 25.67 4.68 25.48
N GLY A 348 25.56 6.00 25.65
CA GLY A 348 24.57 6.64 26.48
C GLY A 348 23.16 6.44 25.91
N ASN A 349 22.32 5.69 26.62
CA ASN A 349 20.96 5.41 26.17
C ASN A 349 20.07 6.67 26.29
N PHE A 350 19.41 7.00 25.19
CA PHE A 350 18.59 8.19 25.02
C PHE A 350 17.45 8.31 26.05
N PHE A 351 16.82 7.19 26.40
CA PHE A 351 15.67 7.19 27.32
C PHE A 351 16.09 7.22 28.79
N ASP A 352 17.31 6.77 29.08
CA ASP A 352 17.91 6.79 30.41
C ASP A 352 18.25 8.22 30.83
N LEU A 353 18.68 9.00 29.84
CA LEU A 353 19.04 10.41 29.96
C LEU A 353 17.83 11.36 29.91
N GLY A 354 16.62 10.83 30.07
CA GLY A 354 15.38 11.62 30.12
C GLY A 354 14.67 11.81 28.77
N GLY A 355 15.12 11.13 27.72
CA GLY A 355 14.47 11.11 26.41
C GLY A 355 13.07 10.48 26.46
N ASN A 356 12.22 10.91 25.53
CA ASN A 356 10.89 10.36 25.30
C ASN A 356 10.60 10.35 23.78
N SER A 357 9.46 9.81 23.34
CA SER A 357 9.18 9.68 21.90
C SER A 357 9.14 11.04 21.17
N ALA A 358 8.68 12.11 21.82
CA ALA A 358 8.69 13.45 21.22
C ALA A 358 10.12 14.00 21.07
N LEU A 359 10.98 13.77 22.06
CA LEU A 359 12.40 14.09 21.97
C LEU A 359 13.11 13.20 20.93
N ALA A 360 12.71 11.93 20.78
CA ALA A 360 13.25 11.03 19.76
C ALA A 360 12.87 11.50 18.34
N MET A 361 11.64 12.00 18.15
CA MET A 361 11.22 12.66 16.90
C MET A 361 12.02 13.93 16.63
N HIS A 362 12.23 14.75 17.66
CA HIS A 362 13.06 15.95 17.53
C HIS A 362 14.52 15.60 17.18
N LEU A 363 15.05 14.52 17.78
CA LEU A 363 16.36 13.98 17.44
C LEU A 363 16.40 13.50 15.98
N ALA A 364 15.42 12.74 15.51
CA ALA A 364 15.35 12.29 14.11
C ALA A 364 15.28 13.47 13.12
N GLY A 365 14.49 14.50 13.42
CA GLY A 365 14.43 15.73 12.63
C GLY A 365 15.78 16.45 12.55
N ARG A 366 16.50 16.54 13.68
CA ARG A 366 17.84 17.16 13.69
C ARG A 366 18.91 16.31 13.02
N VAL A 367 18.83 14.98 13.15
CA VAL A 367 19.71 14.07 12.41
C VAL A 367 19.49 14.25 10.91
N ARG A 368 18.23 14.33 10.45
CA ARG A 368 17.92 14.60 9.04
C ARG A 368 18.47 15.94 8.57
N SER A 369 18.31 17.02 9.34
CA SER A 369 18.81 18.34 8.93
C SER A 369 20.32 18.44 8.90
N GLU A 370 21.03 17.77 9.81
CA GLU A 370 22.49 17.88 9.96
C GLU A 370 23.26 16.83 9.14
N THR A 371 22.62 15.70 8.81
CA THR A 371 23.29 14.59 8.10
C THR A 371 22.66 14.22 6.76
N GLY A 372 21.43 14.69 6.48
CA GLY A 372 20.67 14.29 5.28
C GLY A 372 20.18 12.83 5.29
N ALA A 373 20.42 12.08 6.38
CA ALA A 373 20.02 10.69 6.53
C ALA A 373 18.80 10.55 7.45
N GLU A 374 17.93 9.59 7.15
CA GLU A 374 16.75 9.30 7.97
C GLU A 374 17.10 8.35 9.13
N LEU A 375 16.83 8.79 10.36
CA LEU A 375 16.90 7.92 11.53
C LEU A 375 15.59 7.13 11.64
N ASN A 376 15.59 5.88 11.20
CA ASN A 376 14.43 5.00 11.36
C ASN A 376 14.10 4.81 12.84
N LEU A 377 13.00 5.41 13.29
CA LEU A 377 12.64 5.42 14.71
C LEU A 377 12.36 4.01 15.24
N LYS A 378 11.74 3.13 14.44
CA LYS A 378 11.47 1.74 14.85
C LYS A 378 12.76 0.98 15.17
N GLN A 379 13.80 1.15 14.37
CA GLN A 379 15.12 0.56 14.63
C GLN A 379 15.82 1.28 15.79
N PHE A 380 15.68 2.60 15.89
CA PHE A 380 16.27 3.42 16.96
C PHE A 380 15.75 3.02 18.35
N PHE A 381 14.46 2.74 18.48
CA PHE A 381 13.90 2.22 19.75
C PHE A 381 14.51 0.87 20.16
N GLY A 382 15.05 0.08 19.23
CA GLY A 382 15.73 -1.19 19.51
C GLY A 382 17.17 -1.04 20.04
N ASP A 383 17.87 0.03 19.68
CA ASP A 383 19.21 0.37 20.21
C ASP A 383 19.34 1.91 20.31
N PRO A 384 18.77 2.53 21.36
CA PRO A 384 18.61 3.98 21.45
C PRO A 384 19.87 4.67 22.00
N THR A 385 21.05 4.28 21.51
CA THR A 385 22.35 4.87 21.86
C THR A 385 22.92 5.63 20.67
N PRO A 386 23.88 6.58 20.84
CA PRO A 386 24.58 7.17 19.70
C PRO A 386 25.29 6.13 18.81
N ILE A 387 25.80 5.03 19.38
CA ILE A 387 26.32 3.88 18.63
C ILE A 387 25.23 3.17 17.82
N GLY A 388 24.07 2.92 18.42
CA GLY A 388 22.91 2.30 17.76
C GLY A 388 22.34 3.16 16.65
N ALA A 389 22.16 4.45 16.93
CA ALA A 389 21.79 5.45 15.93
C ALA A 389 22.84 5.55 14.81
N ALA A 390 24.14 5.53 15.11
CA ALA A 390 25.20 5.49 14.10
C ALA A 390 25.13 4.22 13.24
N ARG A 391 24.68 3.09 13.80
CA ARG A 391 24.48 1.84 13.06
C ARG A 391 23.26 1.91 12.13
N ILE A 392 22.18 2.55 12.57
CA ILE A 392 20.97 2.79 11.77
C ILE A 392 21.26 3.76 10.62
N LEU A 393 21.99 4.84 10.91
CA LEU A 393 22.49 5.74 9.87
C LEU A 393 23.58 5.08 9.00
N GLY A 394 24.23 4.05 9.54
CA GLY A 394 25.18 3.19 8.84
C GLY A 394 24.54 2.10 7.98
N THR A 395 23.21 1.90 8.04
CA THR A 395 22.49 1.07 7.07
C THR A 395 22.10 1.89 5.85
N LYS A 396 22.63 1.48 4.69
CA LYS A 396 22.43 1.98 3.31
C LYS A 396 21.40 3.11 3.17
N SER A 397 21.83 4.37 3.26
CA SER A 397 20.95 5.52 3.05
C SER A 397 20.64 5.68 1.55
N ARG A 398 19.35 5.86 1.22
CA ARG A 398 18.97 6.44 -0.08
C ARG A 398 19.56 7.86 -0.18
N PRO A 399 19.98 8.33 -1.36
CA PRO A 399 20.31 9.73 -1.55
C PRO A 399 19.06 10.59 -1.31
N SER A 400 19.21 11.77 -0.72
CA SER A 400 18.11 12.73 -0.59
C SER A 400 17.78 13.34 -1.96
N LEU A 401 16.49 13.45 -2.28
CA LEU A 401 16.01 14.24 -3.42
C LEU A 401 15.97 15.71 -2.99
N LEU A 402 16.87 16.51 -3.53
CA LEU A 402 17.03 17.92 -3.20
C LEU A 402 17.16 18.73 -4.50
N PRO A 403 16.77 20.01 -4.50
CA PRO A 403 17.08 20.91 -5.60
C PRO A 403 18.60 20.99 -5.82
N VAL A 404 19.03 20.92 -7.07
CA VAL A 404 20.45 20.99 -7.45
C VAL A 404 20.65 22.11 -8.46
N GLU A 405 21.62 22.98 -8.22
CA GLU A 405 22.04 23.94 -9.25
C GLU A 405 22.72 23.19 -10.42
N HIS A 406 22.17 23.33 -11.62
CA HIS A 406 22.72 22.71 -12.82
C HIS A 406 23.81 23.59 -13.42
N GLU A 407 25.08 23.20 -13.23
CA GLU A 407 26.21 23.89 -13.85
C GLU A 407 26.04 23.90 -15.39
N GLY A 408 25.91 25.11 -15.96
CA GLY A 408 25.76 25.27 -17.41
C GLY A 408 24.43 24.77 -18.01
N GLY A 409 23.42 24.49 -17.18
CA GLY A 409 22.12 23.99 -17.64
C GLY A 409 22.12 22.53 -18.09
N GLU A 410 23.12 21.73 -17.71
CA GLU A 410 23.20 20.31 -18.04
C GLU A 410 22.84 19.41 -16.84
N ALA A 411 22.10 18.33 -17.10
CA ALA A 411 21.76 17.29 -16.12
C ALA A 411 21.88 15.88 -16.76
N PRO A 412 22.14 14.81 -16.00
CA PRO A 412 22.15 13.46 -16.55
C PRO A 412 20.75 13.07 -17.05
N ALA A 413 20.66 12.24 -18.10
CA ALA A 413 19.39 11.63 -18.48
C ALA A 413 19.10 10.40 -17.60
N THR A 414 17.84 10.24 -17.21
CA THR A 414 17.38 9.05 -16.46
C THR A 414 17.57 7.76 -17.27
N ALA A 415 17.57 6.61 -16.58
CA ALA A 415 17.57 5.31 -17.26
C ALA A 415 16.36 5.16 -18.19
N GLY A 416 15.18 5.66 -17.77
CA GLY A 416 13.97 5.71 -18.60
C GLY A 416 14.16 6.57 -19.86
N GLN A 417 14.71 7.78 -19.73
CA GLN A 417 14.99 8.64 -20.88
C GLN A 417 16.00 8.03 -21.86
N ARG A 418 17.06 7.38 -21.36
CA ARG A 418 18.03 6.64 -22.21
C ARG A 418 17.37 5.50 -22.98
N PHE A 419 16.47 4.77 -22.34
CA PHE A 419 15.69 3.71 -23.01
C PHE A 419 14.78 4.29 -24.11
N LEU A 420 14.07 5.38 -23.81
CA LEU A 420 13.20 6.05 -24.78
C LEU A 420 13.98 6.67 -25.95
N TRP A 421 15.16 7.25 -25.69
CA TRP A 421 16.06 7.78 -26.71
C TRP A 421 16.50 6.70 -27.71
N ARG A 422 17.01 5.56 -27.21
CA ARG A 422 17.38 4.42 -28.07
C ARG A 422 16.19 3.90 -28.88
N ARG A 423 15.00 3.85 -28.28
CA ARG A 423 13.78 3.41 -28.96
C ARG A 423 13.33 4.40 -30.04
N ALA A 424 13.45 5.71 -29.79
CA ALA A 424 13.18 6.75 -30.77
C ALA A 424 14.18 6.69 -31.94
N ALA A 425 15.46 6.43 -31.67
CA ALA A 425 16.49 6.27 -32.71
C ALA A 425 16.25 5.02 -33.58
N ALA A 426 15.78 3.92 -32.98
CA ALA A 426 15.49 2.67 -33.69
C ALA A 426 14.22 2.74 -34.57
N ASP A 427 13.21 3.51 -34.16
CA ASP A 427 11.95 3.69 -34.88
C ASP A 427 11.49 5.17 -34.80
N PRO A 428 12.09 6.08 -35.58
CA PRO A 428 11.81 7.52 -35.51
C PRO A 428 10.35 7.89 -35.82
N GLY A 429 9.62 7.03 -36.54
CA GLY A 429 8.22 7.24 -36.91
C GLY A 429 7.21 6.71 -35.89
N THR A 430 7.68 6.20 -34.75
CA THR A 430 6.82 5.47 -33.80
C THR A 430 5.88 6.41 -33.04
N ARG A 431 4.58 6.13 -33.11
CA ARG A 431 3.55 6.86 -32.35
C ARG A 431 3.53 6.48 -30.86
N ALA A 432 4.07 5.32 -30.51
CA ALA A 432 4.07 4.79 -29.13
C ALA A 432 4.86 5.64 -28.14
N LEU A 433 5.68 6.57 -28.64
CA LEU A 433 6.47 7.51 -27.83
C LEU A 433 5.80 8.88 -27.69
N GLN A 434 4.51 9.01 -28.03
CA GLN A 434 3.76 10.25 -27.88
C GLN A 434 2.63 10.10 -26.85
N SER A 435 2.44 11.14 -26.04
CA SER A 435 1.23 11.37 -25.26
C SER A 435 0.58 12.65 -25.77
N SER A 436 -0.66 12.55 -26.27
CA SER A 436 -1.36 13.68 -26.90
C SER A 436 -2.71 13.92 -26.26
N VAL A 437 -3.13 15.19 -26.23
CA VAL A 437 -4.48 15.60 -25.83
C VAL A 437 -5.02 16.61 -26.84
N ALA A 438 -6.29 16.45 -27.21
CA ALA A 438 -7.00 17.40 -28.05
C ALA A 438 -8.17 18.00 -27.26
N LEU A 439 -8.20 19.33 -27.20
CA LEU A 439 -9.19 20.12 -26.48
C LEU A 439 -9.98 20.94 -27.50
N ARG A 440 -11.29 20.67 -27.62
CA ARG A 440 -12.19 21.50 -28.40
C ARG A 440 -12.65 22.68 -27.55
N LEU A 441 -12.35 23.88 -28.02
CA LEU A 441 -12.61 25.16 -27.38
C LEU A 441 -13.68 25.89 -28.19
N ARG A 442 -14.86 26.10 -27.59
CA ARG A 442 -16.00 26.77 -28.22
C ARG A 442 -16.30 28.09 -27.52
N GLY A 443 -16.16 29.19 -28.23
CA GLY A 443 -16.31 30.55 -27.69
C GLY A 443 -15.30 31.52 -28.33
N GLU A 444 -15.22 32.74 -27.80
CA GLU A 444 -14.18 33.69 -28.19
C GLU A 444 -12.83 33.23 -27.63
N LEU A 445 -11.81 33.14 -28.50
CA LEU A 445 -10.47 32.68 -28.17
C LEU A 445 -9.44 33.75 -28.53
N ASP A 446 -8.64 34.18 -27.56
CA ASP A 446 -7.53 35.10 -27.76
C ASP A 446 -6.27 34.27 -28.02
N ARG A 447 -5.81 34.31 -29.27
CA ARG A 447 -4.68 33.51 -29.72
C ARG A 447 -3.36 34.01 -29.15
N ASP A 448 -3.24 35.31 -28.88
CA ASP A 448 -2.02 35.88 -28.32
C ASP A 448 -1.94 35.58 -26.82
N ALA A 449 -3.07 35.63 -26.10
CA ALA A 449 -3.15 35.16 -24.72
C ALA A 449 -2.83 33.66 -24.59
N LEU A 450 -3.32 32.82 -25.52
CA LEU A 450 -2.99 31.39 -25.54
C LEU A 450 -1.51 31.14 -25.85
N ARG A 451 -0.92 31.88 -26.80
CA ARG A 451 0.52 31.79 -27.07
C ARG A 451 1.35 32.20 -25.86
N ALA A 452 0.97 33.27 -25.18
CA ALA A 452 1.64 33.71 -23.94
C ALA A 452 1.50 32.67 -22.82
N ALA A 453 0.33 32.07 -22.67
CA ALA A 453 0.09 31.03 -21.67
C ALA A 453 0.95 29.78 -21.90
N LEU A 454 1.14 29.36 -23.16
CA LEU A 454 2.05 28.25 -23.49
C LEU A 454 3.50 28.61 -23.14
N ALA A 455 3.92 29.85 -23.35
CA ALA A 455 5.26 30.31 -22.98
C ALA A 455 5.46 30.29 -21.46
N ASP A 456 4.46 30.75 -20.68
CA ASP A 456 4.50 30.70 -19.20
C ASP A 456 4.65 29.27 -18.68
N VAL A 457 3.97 28.30 -19.31
CA VAL A 457 4.07 26.89 -18.95
C VAL A 457 5.44 26.31 -19.31
N ALA A 458 6.00 26.69 -20.46
CA ALA A 458 7.35 26.29 -20.87
C ALA A 458 8.42 26.84 -19.91
N GLU A 459 8.25 28.06 -19.43
CA GLU A 459 9.15 28.70 -18.46
C GLU A 459 9.05 28.04 -17.08
N ARG A 460 7.86 27.60 -16.68
CA ARG A 460 7.62 26.93 -15.39
C ARG A 460 8.27 25.55 -15.28
N HIS A 461 8.31 24.80 -16.37
CA HIS A 461 8.74 23.39 -16.40
C HIS A 461 9.99 23.20 -17.25
N ASP A 462 11.12 22.93 -16.61
CA ASP A 462 12.42 22.83 -17.26
C ASP A 462 12.47 21.76 -18.36
N ILE A 463 11.74 20.66 -18.17
CA ILE A 463 11.69 19.58 -19.14
C ILE A 463 11.06 20.00 -20.49
N LEU A 464 10.17 21.00 -20.49
CA LEU A 464 9.52 21.52 -21.72
C LEU A 464 10.45 22.43 -22.53
N ARG A 465 11.56 22.86 -21.93
CA ARG A 465 12.64 23.63 -22.56
C ARG A 465 13.95 22.82 -22.66
N THR A 466 13.88 21.50 -22.52
CA THR A 466 15.04 20.62 -22.55
C THR A 466 15.25 19.98 -23.93
N VAL A 467 16.50 19.92 -24.38
CA VAL A 467 16.94 19.07 -25.51
C VAL A 467 17.94 18.02 -25.00
N PHE A 468 18.19 16.98 -25.80
CA PHE A 468 19.05 15.86 -25.40
C PHE A 468 20.31 15.79 -26.26
N ALA A 469 21.45 15.48 -25.65
CA ALA A 469 22.71 15.32 -26.36
C ALA A 469 23.45 14.06 -25.91
N GLU A 470 24.00 13.33 -26.87
CA GLU A 470 24.92 12.22 -26.59
C GLU A 470 26.27 12.78 -26.16
N THR A 471 26.83 12.21 -25.10
CA THR A 471 28.17 12.56 -24.63
C THR A 471 29.23 11.71 -25.36
N PRO A 472 30.50 12.16 -25.44
CA PRO A 472 31.56 11.44 -26.15
C PRO A 472 31.84 10.01 -25.65
N ASP A 473 31.50 9.71 -24.40
CA ASP A 473 31.59 8.41 -23.73
C ASP A 473 30.35 7.53 -23.95
N GLY A 474 29.38 7.96 -24.76
CA GLY A 474 28.17 7.21 -25.10
C GLY A 474 27.03 7.34 -24.09
N GLY A 475 27.12 8.30 -23.16
CA GLY A 475 26.04 8.70 -22.27
C GLY A 475 25.02 9.63 -22.95
N LEU A 476 23.96 9.98 -22.22
CA LEU A 476 22.93 10.92 -22.66
C LEU A 476 22.74 11.98 -21.57
N VAL A 477 22.77 13.25 -21.95
CA VAL A 477 22.53 14.39 -21.06
C VAL A 477 21.33 15.21 -21.52
N GLN A 478 20.69 15.83 -20.54
CA GLN A 478 19.66 16.85 -20.69
C GLN A 478 20.34 18.21 -20.76
N ARG A 479 19.95 19.04 -21.73
CA ARG A 479 20.37 20.43 -21.89
C ARG A 479 19.15 21.32 -21.76
N ILE A 480 19.05 22.01 -20.65
CA ILE A 480 17.93 22.87 -20.32
C ILE A 480 18.21 24.25 -20.94
N LEU A 481 17.43 24.63 -21.95
CA LEU A 481 17.61 25.88 -22.70
C LEU A 481 17.02 27.08 -21.95
N ASP A 482 17.61 28.26 -22.12
CA ASP A 482 17.07 29.50 -21.56
C ASP A 482 15.68 29.84 -22.13
N ALA A 483 14.84 30.49 -21.33
CA ALA A 483 13.44 30.79 -21.70
C ALA A 483 13.31 31.71 -22.94
N ASP A 484 14.34 32.50 -23.25
CA ASP A 484 14.36 33.38 -24.41
C ASP A 484 14.89 32.72 -25.69
N ASP A 485 15.43 31.49 -25.60
CA ASP A 485 15.94 30.71 -26.73
C ASP A 485 14.85 30.53 -27.81
N PRO A 486 15.16 30.77 -29.10
CA PRO A 486 14.20 30.59 -30.18
C PRO A 486 13.52 29.22 -30.25
N ALA A 487 14.18 28.15 -29.78
CA ALA A 487 13.62 26.79 -29.74
C ALA A 487 12.61 26.58 -28.60
N VAL A 488 12.65 27.43 -27.57
CA VAL A 488 11.72 27.39 -26.42
C VAL A 488 10.47 28.22 -26.69
N ARG A 489 10.57 29.27 -27.52
CA ARG A 489 9.45 30.13 -27.86
C ARG A 489 8.37 29.35 -28.61
N PRO A 490 7.16 29.18 -28.03
CA PRO A 490 6.11 28.40 -28.67
C PRO A 490 5.60 29.09 -29.94
N ASP A 491 5.83 28.47 -31.10
CA ASP A 491 5.08 28.81 -32.32
C ASP A 491 3.71 28.14 -32.24
N LEU A 492 2.62 28.92 -32.20
CA LEU A 492 1.25 28.39 -32.18
C LEU A 492 0.69 28.40 -33.62
N PRO A 493 1.01 27.39 -34.46
CA PRO A 493 0.51 27.34 -35.81
C PRO A 493 -1.01 27.20 -35.79
N VAL A 494 -1.66 28.04 -36.58
CA VAL A 494 -3.12 28.02 -36.77
C VAL A 494 -3.43 27.41 -38.12
N VAL A 495 -4.12 26.27 -38.13
CA VAL A 495 -4.45 25.51 -39.34
C VAL A 495 -5.96 25.50 -39.51
N ALA A 496 -6.46 25.95 -40.66
CA ALA A 496 -7.87 25.82 -40.99
C ALA A 496 -8.22 24.35 -41.28
N ALA A 497 -9.30 23.84 -40.66
CA ALA A 497 -9.77 22.47 -40.87
C ALA A 497 -11.30 22.41 -40.80
N THR A 498 -11.92 21.51 -41.57
CA THR A 498 -13.36 21.22 -41.42
C THR A 498 -13.61 20.10 -40.39
N GLU A 499 -14.84 20.00 -39.86
CA GLU A 499 -15.23 18.90 -38.95
C GLU A 499 -14.94 17.51 -39.56
N ARG A 500 -15.08 17.39 -40.88
CA ARG A 500 -14.81 16.15 -41.63
C ARG A 500 -13.32 15.81 -41.70
N GLU A 501 -12.46 16.83 -41.72
CA GLU A 501 -11.00 16.68 -41.79
C GLU A 501 -10.38 16.52 -40.40
N LEU A 502 -11.08 17.00 -39.35
CA LEU A 502 -10.59 17.02 -37.97
C LEU A 502 -9.96 15.69 -37.51
N PRO A 503 -10.59 14.51 -37.70
CA PRO A 503 -9.98 13.25 -37.26
C PRO A 503 -8.65 12.95 -37.97
N ALA A 504 -8.54 13.29 -39.26
CA ALA A 504 -7.34 13.02 -40.05
C ALA A 504 -6.19 13.96 -39.67
N VAL A 505 -6.48 15.25 -39.47
CA VAL A 505 -5.46 16.24 -39.09
C VAL A 505 -5.00 16.05 -37.64
N LEU A 506 -5.89 15.67 -36.71
CA LEU A 506 -5.53 15.31 -35.35
C LEU A 506 -4.64 14.07 -35.30
N ALA A 507 -4.99 13.03 -36.07
CA ALA A 507 -4.17 11.85 -36.19
C ALA A 507 -2.78 12.19 -36.77
N ALA A 508 -2.72 13.04 -37.81
CA ALA A 508 -1.44 13.46 -38.39
C ALA A 508 -0.60 14.29 -37.40
N GLY A 509 -1.21 15.23 -36.66
CA GLY A 509 -0.53 16.03 -35.65
C GLY A 509 -0.01 15.18 -34.48
N ALA A 510 -0.81 14.25 -33.98
CA ALA A 510 -0.43 13.27 -32.95
C ALA A 510 0.50 12.15 -33.47
N ALA A 511 1.05 12.31 -34.67
CA ALA A 511 2.07 11.45 -35.26
C ALA A 511 3.34 12.22 -35.63
N ARG A 512 3.47 13.46 -35.15
CA ARG A 512 4.60 14.34 -35.44
C ARG A 512 5.90 13.62 -35.09
N HIS A 513 6.96 13.80 -35.87
CA HIS A 513 8.29 13.33 -35.46
C HIS A 513 8.98 14.39 -34.58
N PHE A 514 9.70 13.98 -33.54
CA PHE A 514 10.52 14.87 -32.71
C PHE A 514 12.02 14.69 -32.93
N ASP A 515 12.72 15.76 -33.31
CA ASP A 515 14.20 15.82 -33.29
C ASP A 515 14.69 16.31 -31.93
N LEU A 516 14.70 15.39 -30.96
CA LEU A 516 14.99 15.66 -29.56
C LEU A 516 16.39 16.23 -29.29
N GLY A 517 17.29 16.28 -30.28
CA GLY A 517 18.58 16.97 -30.17
C GLY A 517 18.53 18.45 -30.52
N ARG A 518 17.43 18.93 -31.11
CA ARG A 518 17.29 20.30 -31.62
C ARG A 518 15.96 20.96 -31.28
N GLU A 519 14.92 20.17 -31.01
CA GLU A 519 13.61 20.64 -30.58
C GLU A 519 13.22 20.08 -29.21
N THR A 520 12.41 20.85 -28.49
CA THR A 520 11.90 20.51 -27.17
C THR A 520 10.86 19.39 -27.25
N PRO A 521 10.62 18.62 -26.18
CA PRO A 521 9.84 17.38 -26.23
C PRO A 521 8.33 17.62 -26.26
N TRP A 522 7.87 18.78 -26.73
CA TRP A 522 6.44 19.08 -26.81
C TRP A 522 6.12 20.02 -27.98
N ALA A 523 4.90 19.92 -28.50
CA ALA A 523 4.42 20.71 -29.62
C ALA A 523 2.93 21.01 -29.46
N HIS A 524 2.50 22.11 -30.05
CA HIS A 524 1.11 22.56 -30.03
C HIS A 524 0.63 22.99 -31.42
N THR A 525 -0.63 22.74 -31.73
CA THR A 525 -1.27 23.20 -32.98
C THR A 525 -2.71 23.57 -32.70
N LEU A 526 -3.14 24.73 -33.20
CA LEU A 526 -4.52 25.19 -33.10
C LEU A 526 -5.23 24.96 -34.44
N PHE A 527 -6.20 24.06 -34.46
CA PHE A 527 -7.07 23.87 -35.60
C PHE A 527 -8.27 24.81 -35.51
N ALA A 528 -8.47 25.70 -36.48
CA ALA A 528 -9.60 26.60 -36.54
C ALA A 528 -10.70 26.02 -37.44
N LEU A 529 -11.85 25.66 -36.85
CA LEU A 529 -13.02 25.15 -37.58
C LEU A 529 -13.96 26.30 -37.97
N SER A 530 -14.06 27.32 -37.12
CA SER A 530 -14.76 28.58 -37.37
C SER A 530 -14.14 29.70 -36.53
N GLU A 531 -14.76 30.89 -36.51
CA GLU A 531 -14.32 32.00 -35.65
C GLU A 531 -14.48 31.72 -34.15
N THR A 532 -15.36 30.78 -33.77
CA THR A 532 -15.70 30.46 -32.36
C THR A 532 -15.57 28.98 -32.04
N ASP A 533 -14.99 28.17 -32.93
CA ASP A 533 -14.81 26.72 -32.71
C ASP A 533 -13.40 26.33 -33.13
N HIS A 534 -12.60 25.94 -32.14
CA HIS A 534 -11.19 25.62 -32.30
C HIS A 534 -10.88 24.29 -31.62
N VAL A 535 -9.82 23.62 -32.07
CA VAL A 535 -9.26 22.45 -31.39
C VAL A 535 -7.78 22.65 -31.15
N LEU A 536 -7.38 22.74 -29.89
CA LEU A 536 -5.99 22.78 -29.46
C LEU A 536 -5.48 21.34 -29.31
N LEU A 537 -4.51 20.97 -30.12
CA LEU A 537 -3.76 19.72 -29.99
C LEU A 537 -2.45 20.01 -29.27
N LEU A 538 -2.24 19.35 -28.14
CA LEU A 538 -0.96 19.31 -27.42
C LEU A 538 -0.36 17.91 -27.59
N VAL A 539 0.89 17.85 -28.04
CA VAL A 539 1.64 16.61 -28.26
C VAL A 539 2.89 16.66 -27.40
N LEU A 540 3.02 15.74 -26.45
CA LEU A 540 4.18 15.57 -25.59
C LEU A 540 4.92 14.29 -25.99
N HIS A 541 6.23 14.37 -26.20
CA HIS A 541 7.06 13.19 -26.36
C HIS A 541 7.26 12.52 -24.99
N ARG A 542 7.18 11.19 -24.91
CA ARG A 542 7.27 10.43 -23.65
C ARG A 542 8.61 10.57 -22.92
N ILE A 543 9.63 11.13 -23.58
CA ILE A 543 10.92 11.47 -22.97
C ILE A 543 10.85 12.74 -22.09
N GLY A 544 9.83 13.58 -22.32
CA GLY A 544 9.60 14.83 -21.59
C GLY A 544 8.40 14.76 -20.64
N GLY A 545 7.51 13.77 -20.78
CA GLY A 545 6.47 13.54 -19.78
C GLY A 545 5.60 12.32 -20.02
N ASP A 546 4.89 11.93 -18.98
CA ASP A 546 3.95 10.81 -18.95
C ASP A 546 2.48 11.27 -19.06
N ASP A 547 1.54 10.32 -18.95
CA ASP A 547 0.11 10.63 -19.08
C ASP A 547 -0.41 11.47 -17.89
N ALA A 548 0.18 11.36 -16.70
CA ALA A 548 -0.10 12.28 -15.59
C ALA A 548 0.42 13.70 -15.87
N SER A 549 1.57 13.82 -16.53
CA SER A 549 2.14 15.10 -16.98
C SER A 549 1.24 15.78 -18.01
N ARG A 550 0.62 15.02 -18.91
CA ARG A 550 -0.38 15.55 -19.85
C ARG A 550 -1.54 16.21 -19.12
N ASP A 551 -2.03 15.60 -18.05
CA ASP A 551 -3.14 16.17 -17.27
C ASP A 551 -2.68 17.42 -16.50
N ALA A 552 -1.47 17.42 -15.94
CA ALA A 552 -0.86 18.61 -15.34
C ALA A 552 -0.70 19.76 -16.35
N LEU A 553 -0.24 19.46 -17.58
CA LEU A 553 -0.11 20.44 -18.66
C LEU A 553 -1.46 21.08 -19.01
N VAL A 554 -2.54 20.30 -19.10
CA VAL A 554 -3.88 20.84 -19.38
C VAL A 554 -4.30 21.84 -18.30
N ARG A 555 -4.12 21.50 -17.01
CA ARG A 555 -4.41 22.43 -15.90
C ARG A 555 -3.56 23.69 -15.97
N ASP A 556 -2.27 23.52 -16.22
CA ASP A 556 -1.32 24.62 -16.22
C ASP A 556 -1.58 25.59 -17.37
N VAL A 557 -1.86 25.09 -18.58
CA VAL A 557 -2.25 25.93 -19.71
C VAL A 557 -3.59 26.63 -19.44
N SER A 558 -4.58 25.94 -18.85
CA SER A 558 -5.89 26.54 -18.52
C SER A 558 -5.75 27.75 -17.60
N VAL A 559 -5.01 27.59 -16.50
CA VAL A 559 -4.82 28.65 -15.49
C VAL A 559 -3.94 29.79 -16.05
N ALA A 560 -2.91 29.48 -16.84
CA ALA A 560 -2.09 30.51 -17.48
C ALA A 560 -2.90 31.32 -18.52
N TYR A 561 -3.74 30.64 -19.30
CA TYR A 561 -4.62 31.28 -20.27
C TYR A 561 -5.61 32.23 -19.61
N GLY A 562 -6.25 31.82 -18.51
CA GLY A 562 -7.16 32.69 -17.76
C GLY A 562 -6.49 33.98 -17.26
N ALA A 563 -5.25 33.89 -16.74
CA ALA A 563 -4.50 35.06 -16.30
C ALA A 563 -4.13 35.99 -17.47
N ARG A 564 -3.65 35.42 -18.59
CA ARG A 564 -3.24 36.18 -19.78
C ARG A 564 -4.42 36.83 -20.48
N TRP A 565 -5.59 36.19 -20.48
CA TRP A 565 -6.85 36.77 -20.96
C TRP A 565 -7.23 38.05 -20.19
N GLU A 566 -7.00 38.08 -18.88
CA GLU A 566 -7.22 39.25 -18.03
C GLU A 566 -6.09 40.30 -18.16
N GLY A 567 -5.08 40.07 -18.99
CA GLY A 567 -3.95 40.98 -19.21
C GLY A 567 -2.89 40.97 -18.12
N ARG A 568 -2.85 39.93 -17.26
CA ARG A 568 -1.86 39.77 -16.18
C ARG A 568 -1.00 38.52 -16.37
N ALA A 569 0.15 38.48 -15.70
CA ALA A 569 0.95 37.26 -15.62
C ALA A 569 0.29 36.26 -14.64
N PRO A 570 0.46 34.94 -14.83
CA PRO A 570 -0.02 33.95 -13.88
C PRO A 570 0.71 34.07 -12.54
N GLU A 571 -0.02 34.29 -11.45
CA GLU A 571 0.53 34.30 -10.09
C GLU A 571 0.66 32.86 -9.60
N ARG A 572 1.88 32.32 -9.58
CA ARG A 572 2.15 30.96 -9.08
C ARG A 572 3.43 30.89 -8.28
N ALA A 573 3.41 30.06 -7.23
CA ALA A 573 4.62 29.68 -6.52
C ALA A 573 5.57 28.92 -7.48
N PRO A 574 6.89 29.17 -7.41
CA PRO A 574 7.89 28.33 -8.08
C PRO A 574 7.72 26.86 -7.69
N LEU A 575 8.05 25.95 -8.60
CA LEU A 575 8.09 24.53 -8.26
C LEU A 575 9.28 24.29 -7.33
N PRO A 576 9.11 23.56 -6.21
CA PRO A 576 10.20 23.28 -5.29
C PRO A 576 11.26 22.36 -5.91
N LEU A 577 10.86 21.54 -6.89
CA LEU A 577 11.71 20.61 -7.62
C LEU A 577 11.41 20.70 -9.12
N GLN A 578 12.42 20.42 -9.93
CA GLN A 578 12.33 20.22 -11.37
C GLN A 578 12.64 18.75 -11.72
N PHE A 579 12.27 18.32 -12.93
CA PHE A 579 12.57 16.95 -13.37
C PHE A 579 14.09 16.66 -13.41
N ALA A 580 14.90 17.68 -13.68
CA ALA A 580 16.35 17.55 -13.68
C ALA A 580 16.93 17.21 -12.29
N ASP A 581 16.31 17.69 -11.20
CA ASP A 581 16.66 17.30 -9.83
C ASP A 581 16.43 15.80 -9.60
N TYR A 582 15.27 15.31 -10.05
CA TYR A 582 14.95 13.88 -10.03
C TYR A 582 15.96 13.06 -10.84
N ALA A 583 16.37 13.54 -12.02
CA ALA A 583 17.34 12.83 -12.84
C ALA A 583 18.74 12.75 -12.20
N VAL A 584 19.17 13.80 -11.51
CA VAL A 584 20.40 13.78 -10.70
C VAL A 584 20.28 12.80 -9.54
N TRP A 585 19.14 12.81 -8.84
CA TRP A 585 18.87 11.87 -7.75
C TRP A 585 18.90 10.41 -8.21
N GLU A 586 18.23 10.07 -9.31
CA GLU A 586 18.22 8.71 -9.87
C GLU A 586 19.62 8.27 -10.28
N SER A 587 20.40 9.17 -10.90
CA SER A 587 21.80 8.92 -11.25
C SER A 587 22.66 8.58 -10.02
N ARG A 588 22.51 9.34 -8.92
CA ARG A 588 23.21 9.07 -7.65
C ARG A 588 22.78 7.76 -7.01
N LEU A 589 21.49 7.44 -7.06
CA LEU A 589 20.94 6.19 -6.55
C LEU A 589 21.53 4.99 -7.30
N LEU A 590 21.57 5.05 -8.63
CA LEU A 590 22.05 3.97 -9.50
C LEU A 590 23.57 3.85 -9.53
N ALA A 591 24.32 4.93 -9.35
CA ALA A 591 25.78 4.90 -9.30
C ALA A 591 26.30 3.98 -8.17
N GLY A 592 25.56 3.86 -7.07
CA GLY A 592 25.87 2.91 -6.00
C GLY A 592 25.63 1.44 -6.36
N ALA A 593 24.89 1.13 -7.42
CA ALA A 593 24.49 -0.23 -7.80
C ALA A 593 25.48 -0.95 -8.75
N GLU A 594 26.46 -0.23 -9.29
CA GLU A 594 27.45 -0.80 -10.20
C GLU A 594 28.50 -1.58 -9.40
N PRO A 595 28.72 -2.88 -9.67
CA PRO A 595 29.86 -3.59 -9.10
C PRO A 595 31.14 -2.94 -9.67
N GLU A 596 31.99 -2.37 -8.82
CA GLU A 596 33.30 -1.89 -9.22
C GLU A 596 34.02 -2.98 -10.02
N GLY A 597 34.27 -2.72 -11.30
CA GLY A 597 34.93 -3.68 -12.18
C GLY A 597 36.34 -3.95 -11.70
N GLU A 598 36.64 -5.20 -11.33
CA GLU A 598 37.94 -5.90 -11.18
C GLU A 598 39.16 -5.15 -10.55
N ALA A 599 39.02 -3.92 -10.08
CA ALA A 599 40.03 -3.18 -9.37
C ALA A 599 39.73 -3.27 -7.86
N GLN A 600 40.56 -4.06 -7.17
CA GLN A 600 40.61 -4.26 -5.72
C GLN A 600 39.83 -3.23 -4.85
N GLY A 601 38.79 -3.72 -4.17
CA GLY A 601 38.54 -3.38 -2.76
C GLY A 601 37.14 -2.86 -2.41
N ALA A 602 36.29 -3.79 -1.91
CA ALA A 602 35.00 -3.57 -1.24
C ALA A 602 33.82 -3.18 -2.15
N SER A 603 32.95 -4.15 -2.45
CA SER A 603 31.60 -3.89 -2.93
C SER A 603 30.89 -2.94 -1.96
N VAL A 604 30.70 -1.68 -2.34
CA VAL A 604 29.87 -0.74 -1.57
C VAL A 604 28.43 -1.22 -1.72
N GLU A 605 27.93 -1.77 -0.63
CA GLU A 605 26.62 -2.39 -0.51
C GLU A 605 25.54 -1.27 -0.59
N SER A 606 24.75 -1.18 -1.68
CA SER A 606 23.81 -0.05 -1.93
C SER A 606 22.34 -0.48 -2.06
N VAL A 607 21.40 0.44 -1.80
CA VAL A 607 19.94 0.18 -1.88
C VAL A 607 19.53 -0.29 -3.27
N ALA A 608 20.00 0.39 -4.32
CA ALA A 608 19.70 0.01 -5.70
C ALA A 608 20.36 -1.34 -6.08
N GLY A 609 21.52 -1.68 -5.50
CA GLY A 609 22.12 -3.01 -5.68
C GLY A 609 21.28 -4.14 -5.06
N ASP A 610 20.72 -3.93 -3.87
CA ASP A 610 19.83 -4.89 -3.21
C ASP A 610 18.52 -5.07 -3.99
N GLN A 611 17.90 -3.97 -4.41
CA GLN A 611 16.68 -4.03 -5.21
C GLN A 611 16.91 -4.70 -6.57
N LEU A 612 18.05 -4.43 -7.22
CA LEU A 612 18.42 -5.11 -8.46
C LEU A 612 18.64 -6.61 -8.25
N THR A 613 19.20 -7.01 -7.12
CA THR A 613 19.35 -8.42 -6.73
C THR A 613 17.98 -9.08 -6.55
N TYR A 614 17.08 -8.43 -5.81
CA TYR A 614 15.68 -8.88 -5.68
C TYR A 614 15.02 -9.09 -7.06
N TRP A 615 15.13 -8.13 -7.98
CA TRP A 615 14.53 -8.26 -9.31
C TRP A 615 15.14 -9.40 -10.12
N LYS A 616 16.45 -9.63 -10.01
CA LYS A 616 17.10 -10.78 -10.65
C LYS A 616 16.60 -12.11 -10.12
N GLU A 617 16.35 -12.20 -8.81
CA GLU A 617 15.84 -13.41 -8.16
C GLU A 617 14.36 -13.66 -8.51
N VAL A 618 13.49 -12.65 -8.38
CA VAL A 618 12.06 -12.78 -8.64
C VAL A 618 11.76 -13.07 -10.10
N LEU A 619 12.52 -12.48 -11.02
CA LEU A 619 12.36 -12.69 -12.46
C LEU A 619 13.26 -13.80 -13.01
N ALA A 620 13.99 -14.52 -12.15
CA ALA A 620 14.75 -15.69 -12.55
C ALA A 620 13.81 -16.75 -13.14
N ASP A 621 14.14 -17.29 -14.30
CA ASP A 621 13.33 -18.28 -15.00
C ASP A 621 11.89 -17.83 -15.31
N ALA A 622 11.60 -16.52 -15.30
CA ALA A 622 10.32 -16.01 -15.74
C ALA A 622 10.05 -16.41 -17.21
N PRO A 623 8.81 -16.71 -17.58
CA PRO A 623 8.48 -17.08 -18.95
C PRO A 623 8.82 -15.94 -19.90
N SER A 624 9.59 -16.23 -20.95
CA SER A 624 10.00 -15.24 -21.95
C SER A 624 8.83 -14.70 -22.78
N ALA A 625 7.72 -15.44 -22.85
CA ALA A 625 6.46 -15.00 -23.40
C ALA A 625 5.29 -15.81 -22.84
N ILE A 626 4.15 -15.15 -22.58
CA ILE A 626 2.90 -15.83 -22.26
C ILE A 626 2.13 -16.20 -23.54
N THR A 627 1.39 -17.31 -23.51
CA THR A 627 0.60 -17.75 -24.68
C THR A 627 -0.71 -16.97 -24.77
N LEU A 628 -0.76 -16.01 -25.70
CA LEU A 628 -1.96 -15.22 -25.97
C LEU A 628 -2.78 -15.82 -27.14
N PRO A 629 -4.12 -15.66 -27.12
CA PRO A 629 -5.02 -16.12 -28.19
C PRO A 629 -4.95 -15.16 -29.39
N VAL A 630 -3.79 -15.09 -30.04
CA VAL A 630 -3.57 -14.23 -31.21
C VAL A 630 -4.23 -14.81 -32.45
N ASP A 631 -4.71 -13.93 -33.34
CA ASP A 631 -5.31 -14.30 -34.63
C ASP A 631 -4.23 -14.48 -35.72
N ARG A 632 -3.05 -13.90 -35.49
CA ARG A 632 -1.93 -13.87 -36.44
C ARG A 632 -0.59 -14.11 -35.75
N PRO A 633 0.36 -14.77 -36.41
CA PRO A 633 1.72 -14.88 -35.90
C PRO A 633 2.43 -13.51 -35.90
N ARG A 634 3.39 -13.34 -34.99
CA ARG A 634 4.23 -12.14 -34.92
C ARG A 634 5.01 -11.92 -36.23
N SER A 635 5.14 -10.66 -36.64
CA SER A 635 5.92 -10.23 -37.80
C SER A 635 7.30 -9.74 -37.36
N GLU A 636 8.35 -10.03 -38.12
CA GLU A 636 9.72 -9.54 -37.87
C GLU A 636 9.84 -8.01 -37.97
N ARG A 637 8.89 -7.34 -38.64
CA ARG A 637 8.78 -5.88 -38.77
C ARG A 637 7.35 -5.46 -38.47
N PRO A 638 6.99 -5.25 -37.20
CA PRO A 638 5.65 -4.83 -36.83
C PRO A 638 5.35 -3.43 -37.36
N GLY A 639 4.10 -3.24 -37.81
CA GLY A 639 3.60 -1.92 -38.19
C GLY A 639 3.17 -1.09 -36.98
N ARG A 640 3.13 -1.71 -35.79
CA ARG A 640 2.83 -1.11 -34.48
C ARG A 640 1.56 -0.24 -34.48
N ARG A 641 0.53 -0.76 -35.14
CA ARG A 641 -0.82 -0.18 -35.10
C ARG A 641 -1.55 -0.69 -33.86
N THR A 642 -2.15 0.23 -33.11
CA THR A 642 -2.96 -0.10 -31.94
C THR A 642 -4.43 0.11 -32.25
N GLY A 643 -5.23 -0.92 -32.00
CA GLY A 643 -6.69 -0.82 -31.94
C GLY A 643 -7.14 -0.70 -30.49
N ALA A 644 -8.34 -0.17 -30.27
CA ALA A 644 -8.94 -0.04 -28.95
C ALA A 644 -10.40 -0.51 -28.98
N VAL A 645 -10.79 -1.28 -27.97
CA VAL A 645 -12.20 -1.68 -27.75
C VAL A 645 -12.65 -1.25 -26.35
N PRO A 646 -13.89 -0.76 -26.19
CA PRO A 646 -14.38 -0.33 -24.88
C PRO A 646 -14.38 -1.46 -23.84
N LEU A 647 -13.96 -1.14 -22.62
CA LEU A 647 -14.04 -1.99 -21.45
C LEU A 647 -14.69 -1.18 -20.33
N ARG A 648 -15.87 -1.63 -19.86
CA ARG A 648 -16.64 -0.92 -18.83
C ARG A 648 -17.15 -1.89 -17.78
N VAL A 649 -16.64 -1.77 -16.55
CA VAL A 649 -17.10 -2.53 -15.40
C VAL A 649 -18.26 -1.76 -14.76
N PRO A 650 -19.49 -2.31 -14.75
CA PRO A 650 -20.65 -1.61 -14.20
C PRO A 650 -20.47 -1.30 -12.70
N ALA A 651 -21.01 -0.16 -12.24
CA ALA A 651 -20.92 0.26 -10.84
C ALA A 651 -21.33 -0.84 -9.82
N PRO A 652 -22.44 -1.61 -10.01
CA PRO A 652 -22.79 -2.67 -9.06
C PRO A 652 -21.76 -3.80 -8.97
N VAL A 653 -21.02 -4.07 -10.05
CA VAL A 653 -19.94 -5.06 -10.07
C VAL A 653 -18.72 -4.48 -9.37
N HIS A 654 -18.37 -3.23 -9.68
CA HIS A 654 -17.24 -2.55 -9.05
C HIS A 654 -17.40 -2.46 -7.52
N VAL A 655 -18.56 -2.03 -7.03
CA VAL A 655 -18.88 -1.98 -5.58
C VAL A 655 -18.61 -3.33 -4.90
N ARG A 656 -19.13 -4.43 -5.46
CA ARG A 656 -18.98 -5.78 -4.88
C ARG A 656 -17.56 -6.31 -4.93
N LEU A 657 -16.82 -6.01 -5.99
CA LEU A 657 -15.39 -6.31 -6.06
C LEU A 657 -14.65 -5.59 -4.94
N MET A 658 -14.99 -4.31 -4.70
CA MET A 658 -14.36 -3.53 -3.63
C MET A 658 -14.76 -3.97 -2.22
N GLU A 659 -15.99 -4.45 -2.00
CA GLU A 659 -16.38 -5.08 -0.72
C GLU A 659 -15.51 -6.31 -0.38
N THR A 660 -15.03 -7.03 -1.40
CA THR A 660 -14.11 -8.17 -1.21
C THR A 660 -12.66 -7.72 -0.99
N ALA A 661 -12.24 -6.67 -1.69
CA ALA A 661 -10.88 -6.15 -1.69
C ALA A 661 -10.55 -5.31 -0.43
N GLN A 662 -11.47 -4.49 0.07
CA GLN A 662 -11.23 -3.57 1.19
C GLN A 662 -10.71 -4.26 2.47
N PRO A 663 -11.26 -5.40 2.94
CA PRO A 663 -10.73 -6.10 4.12
C PRO A 663 -9.29 -6.62 3.94
N LEU A 664 -8.82 -6.76 2.70
CA LEU A 664 -7.46 -7.18 2.37
C LEU A 664 -6.52 -5.99 2.16
N GLY A 665 -7.03 -4.76 2.12
CA GLY A 665 -6.24 -3.56 1.85
C GLY A 665 -5.74 -3.43 0.41
N VAL A 666 -6.46 -3.99 -0.57
CA VAL A 666 -6.04 -3.97 -1.99
C VAL A 666 -6.87 -3.01 -2.84
N THR A 667 -6.27 -2.44 -3.89
CA THR A 667 -6.85 -1.41 -4.77
C THR A 667 -7.55 -1.99 -6.00
N SER A 668 -8.24 -1.13 -6.76
CA SER A 668 -8.85 -1.50 -8.05
C SER A 668 -7.83 -2.02 -9.08
N VAL A 669 -6.59 -1.55 -9.04
CA VAL A 669 -5.49 -2.08 -9.86
C VAL A 669 -5.30 -3.56 -9.59
N ALA A 670 -5.20 -3.95 -8.31
CA ALA A 670 -5.03 -5.34 -7.89
C ALA A 670 -6.23 -6.22 -8.26
N VAL A 671 -7.46 -5.69 -8.18
CA VAL A 671 -8.69 -6.37 -8.60
C VAL A 671 -8.67 -6.69 -10.09
N VAL A 672 -8.36 -5.70 -10.92
CA VAL A 672 -8.30 -5.86 -12.38
C VAL A 672 -7.13 -6.79 -12.77
N HIS A 673 -5.98 -6.65 -12.11
CA HIS A 673 -4.84 -7.55 -12.28
C HIS A 673 -5.22 -8.99 -11.99
N ALA A 674 -5.78 -9.28 -10.80
CA ALA A 674 -6.18 -10.64 -10.42
C ALA A 674 -7.18 -11.22 -11.43
N GLY A 675 -8.21 -10.46 -11.81
CA GLY A 675 -9.19 -10.89 -12.81
C GLY A 675 -8.57 -11.16 -14.19
N LEU A 676 -7.63 -10.30 -14.63
CA LEU A 676 -6.92 -10.47 -15.90
C LEU A 676 -6.00 -11.69 -15.88
N ALA A 677 -5.23 -11.89 -14.81
CA ALA A 677 -4.36 -13.05 -14.63
C ALA A 677 -5.17 -14.36 -14.65
N MET A 678 -6.29 -14.40 -13.93
CA MET A 678 -7.20 -15.55 -13.94
C MET A 678 -7.81 -15.81 -15.33
N LEU A 679 -8.21 -14.75 -16.05
CA LEU A 679 -8.70 -14.88 -17.42
C LEU A 679 -7.64 -15.49 -18.33
N LEU A 680 -6.42 -14.92 -18.33
CA LEU A 680 -5.32 -15.37 -19.18
C LEU A 680 -4.94 -16.82 -18.87
N ALA A 681 -4.86 -17.21 -17.59
CA ALA A 681 -4.63 -18.58 -17.19
C ALA A 681 -5.72 -19.52 -17.74
N ARG A 682 -7.00 -19.12 -17.66
CA ARG A 682 -8.13 -19.87 -18.22
C ARG A 682 -8.17 -19.94 -19.74
N MET A 683 -7.46 -19.03 -20.41
CA MET A 683 -7.28 -19.03 -21.86
C MET A 683 -6.00 -19.76 -22.30
N GLY A 684 -5.26 -20.37 -21.37
CA GLY A 684 -4.09 -21.20 -21.67
C GLY A 684 -2.76 -20.44 -21.66
N ALA A 685 -2.70 -19.25 -21.08
CA ALA A 685 -1.45 -18.48 -20.98
C ALA A 685 -0.40 -19.11 -20.03
N GLY A 686 -0.80 -20.10 -19.24
CA GLY A 686 0.01 -20.72 -18.19
C GLY A 686 -0.44 -20.29 -16.79
N THR A 687 0.22 -20.83 -15.77
CA THR A 687 -0.03 -20.46 -14.36
C THR A 687 0.98 -19.46 -13.82
N ASP A 688 2.12 -19.28 -14.47
CA ASP A 688 3.13 -18.27 -14.12
C ASP A 688 3.08 -17.16 -15.17
N LEU A 689 2.68 -15.96 -14.76
CA LEU A 689 2.42 -14.84 -15.67
C LEU A 689 3.16 -13.59 -15.19
N VAL A 690 3.85 -12.89 -16.08
CA VAL A 690 4.42 -11.56 -15.78
C VAL A 690 3.57 -10.49 -16.44
N LEU A 691 2.83 -9.74 -15.63
CA LEU A 691 2.00 -8.62 -16.07
C LEU A 691 2.66 -7.31 -15.66
N GLY A 692 2.64 -6.31 -16.53
CA GLY A 692 3.16 -4.99 -16.20
C GLY A 692 2.09 -4.14 -15.56
N ALA A 693 2.37 -3.49 -14.43
CA ALA A 693 1.54 -2.42 -13.89
C ALA A 693 2.27 -1.09 -14.03
N VAL A 694 1.57 -0.03 -14.44
CA VAL A 694 2.14 1.32 -14.40
C VAL A 694 2.42 1.68 -12.95
N ALA A 695 3.68 2.00 -12.66
CA ALA A 695 4.12 2.37 -11.31
C ALA A 695 3.59 3.76 -10.95
N PRO A 696 3.26 4.01 -9.67
CA PRO A 696 3.04 5.37 -9.19
C PRO A 696 4.32 6.20 -9.34
N ARG A 697 4.20 7.53 -9.30
CA ARG A 697 5.37 8.41 -9.30
C ARG A 697 6.23 8.15 -8.04
N PRO A 698 7.57 8.16 -8.13
CA PRO A 698 8.47 7.94 -6.98
C PRO A 698 8.18 8.91 -5.80
N THR A 699 8.26 8.41 -4.57
CA THR A 699 7.71 8.98 -3.31
C THR A 699 8.25 10.34 -2.86
N GLY A 700 7.38 11.06 -2.12
CA GLY A 700 7.59 12.29 -1.33
C GLY A 700 6.35 13.20 -1.46
N GLU A 701 5.30 12.97 -0.65
CA GLU A 701 3.93 13.49 -0.87
C GLU A 701 3.87 14.98 -1.27
N GLY A 702 3.45 15.22 -2.53
CA GLY A 702 3.09 16.53 -3.11
C GLY A 702 4.12 17.19 -4.04
N GLU A 703 5.42 17.07 -3.77
CA GLU A 703 6.42 17.94 -4.42
C GLU A 703 6.64 17.65 -5.92
N LEU A 704 6.59 16.36 -6.34
CA LEU A 704 6.72 15.95 -7.74
C LEU A 704 5.37 15.84 -8.48
N GLU A 705 4.24 15.95 -7.79
CA GLU A 705 2.91 15.80 -8.39
C GLU A 705 2.61 16.92 -9.40
N ALA A 706 3.06 18.13 -9.08
CA ALA A 706 2.93 19.29 -9.94
C ALA A 706 4.00 19.37 -11.04
N VAL A 707 5.03 18.51 -11.03
CA VAL A 707 6.16 18.57 -11.97
C VAL A 707 5.82 17.77 -13.23
N VAL A 708 6.05 18.37 -14.40
CA VAL A 708 6.00 17.67 -15.69
C VAL A 708 7.29 16.87 -15.86
N GLY A 709 7.18 15.58 -16.19
CA GLY A 709 8.35 14.73 -16.38
C GLY A 709 7.98 13.25 -16.59
N PRO A 710 8.85 12.45 -17.23
CA PRO A 710 8.58 11.04 -17.52
C PRO A 710 8.78 10.14 -16.29
N PHE A 711 7.97 10.34 -15.26
CA PHE A 711 8.08 9.61 -13.99
C PHE A 711 7.44 8.22 -14.03
N ALA A 712 6.43 8.02 -14.89
CA ALA A 712 5.71 6.75 -14.99
C ALA A 712 6.66 5.57 -15.32
N GLY A 713 6.84 4.71 -14.31
CA GLY A 713 7.55 3.45 -14.43
C GLY A 713 6.65 2.28 -14.85
N LEU A 714 7.24 1.10 -15.00
CA LEU A 714 6.53 -0.16 -15.20
C LEU A 714 7.04 -1.17 -14.16
N LEU A 715 6.16 -1.71 -13.34
CA LEU A 715 6.47 -2.81 -12.42
C LEU A 715 6.15 -4.15 -13.10
N PRO A 716 7.14 -5.04 -13.30
CA PRO A 716 6.90 -6.39 -13.79
C PRO A 716 6.41 -7.28 -12.64
N LEU A 717 5.11 -7.50 -12.56
CA LEU A 717 4.48 -8.27 -11.50
C LEU A 717 4.33 -9.74 -11.90
N ARG A 718 5.26 -10.58 -11.43
CA ARG A 718 5.21 -12.03 -11.62
C ARG A 718 4.16 -12.65 -10.70
N THR A 719 3.12 -13.20 -11.29
CA THR A 719 1.90 -13.66 -10.63
C THR A 719 1.73 -15.15 -10.81
N ASP A 720 1.70 -15.88 -9.70
CA ASP A 720 1.39 -17.31 -9.70
C ASP A 720 -0.12 -17.56 -9.54
N VAL A 721 -0.70 -18.21 -10.52
CA VAL A 721 -2.11 -18.61 -10.65
C VAL A 721 -2.28 -20.13 -10.43
N SER A 722 -1.24 -20.84 -9.99
CA SER A 722 -1.26 -22.29 -9.74
C SER A 722 -2.12 -22.67 -8.53
N GLY A 723 -2.57 -23.93 -8.49
CA GLY A 723 -3.28 -24.51 -7.34
C GLY A 723 -4.80 -24.31 -7.31
N ASP A 724 -5.41 -23.89 -8.43
CA ASP A 724 -6.85 -23.63 -8.56
C ASP A 724 -7.41 -22.66 -7.48
N PRO A 725 -6.84 -21.43 -7.40
CA PRO A 725 -7.17 -20.49 -6.33
C PRO A 725 -8.57 -19.88 -6.52
N THR A 726 -9.14 -19.43 -5.41
CA THR A 726 -10.31 -18.54 -5.39
C THR A 726 -9.92 -17.11 -5.77
N PHE A 727 -10.90 -16.26 -6.07
CA PHE A 727 -10.61 -14.84 -6.35
C PHE A 727 -10.03 -14.13 -5.11
N ARG A 728 -10.52 -14.44 -3.91
CA ARG A 728 -9.98 -13.90 -2.65
C ARG A 728 -8.51 -14.29 -2.44
N GLU A 729 -8.15 -15.55 -2.68
CA GLU A 729 -6.76 -16.01 -2.60
C GLU A 729 -5.88 -15.32 -3.64
N MET A 730 -6.38 -15.13 -4.87
CA MET A 730 -5.66 -14.39 -5.91
C MET A 730 -5.41 -12.94 -5.54
N LEU A 731 -6.38 -12.25 -4.92
CA LEU A 731 -6.17 -10.89 -4.40
C LEU A 731 -5.06 -10.84 -3.34
N GLY A 732 -4.99 -11.83 -2.45
CA GLY A 732 -3.91 -11.97 -1.48
C GLY A 732 -2.53 -12.12 -2.13
N ARG A 733 -2.42 -12.98 -3.14
CA ARG A 733 -1.16 -13.16 -3.90
C ARG A 733 -0.74 -11.90 -4.63
N VAL A 734 -1.67 -11.26 -5.34
CA VAL A 734 -1.39 -10.01 -6.08
C VAL A 734 -0.97 -8.90 -5.11
N ARG A 735 -1.57 -8.82 -3.92
CA ARG A 735 -1.13 -7.87 -2.87
C ARG A 735 0.33 -8.08 -2.50
N GLU A 736 0.69 -9.30 -2.12
CA GLU A 736 2.07 -9.64 -1.72
C GLU A 736 3.06 -9.30 -2.83
N THR A 737 2.78 -9.71 -4.07
CA THR A 737 3.61 -9.38 -5.24
C THR A 737 3.74 -7.87 -5.47
N THR A 738 2.65 -7.12 -5.31
CA THR A 738 2.64 -5.67 -5.53
C THR A 738 3.44 -4.95 -4.44
N GLU A 739 3.22 -5.29 -3.16
CA GLU A 739 3.95 -4.70 -2.04
C GLU A 739 5.46 -4.97 -2.11
N GLU A 740 5.86 -6.18 -2.54
CA GLU A 740 7.28 -6.51 -2.75
C GLU A 740 7.88 -5.75 -3.93
N ALA A 741 7.14 -5.65 -5.04
CA ALA A 741 7.55 -4.88 -6.21
C ALA A 741 7.72 -3.39 -5.89
N GLU A 742 6.80 -2.79 -5.13
CA GLU A 742 6.84 -1.38 -4.72
C GLU A 742 8.00 -1.10 -3.76
N ARG A 743 8.28 -2.01 -2.82
CA ARG A 743 9.46 -1.91 -1.93
C ARG A 743 10.80 -1.90 -2.68
N SER A 744 10.82 -2.53 -3.85
CA SER A 744 11.96 -2.56 -4.76
C SER A 744 11.82 -1.62 -5.96
N GLY A 745 10.90 -0.65 -5.87
CA GLY A 745 10.48 0.21 -6.98
C GLY A 745 11.39 1.39 -7.30
N ASP A 746 12.49 1.62 -6.55
CA ASP A 746 13.39 2.75 -6.85
C ASP A 746 14.27 2.46 -8.07
N VAL A 747 14.49 1.19 -8.41
CA VAL A 747 15.22 0.80 -9.62
C VAL A 747 14.28 0.84 -10.83
N PRO A 748 14.55 1.67 -11.85
CA PRO A 748 13.69 1.78 -13.01
C PRO A 748 13.66 0.48 -13.83
N PHE A 749 12.51 0.21 -14.46
CA PHE A 749 12.33 -0.94 -15.33
C PHE A 749 13.41 -1.10 -16.41
N ALA A 750 13.86 0.01 -16.99
CA ALA A 750 14.95 0.00 -17.97
C ALA A 750 16.23 -0.63 -17.41
N ARG A 751 16.58 -0.34 -16.15
CA ARG A 751 17.75 -0.95 -15.47
C ARG A 751 17.52 -2.41 -15.13
N ILE A 752 16.30 -2.79 -14.76
CA ILE A 752 15.92 -4.20 -14.54
C ILE A 752 16.11 -5.00 -15.84
N ALA A 753 15.60 -4.49 -16.96
CA ALA A 753 15.72 -5.12 -18.26
C ALA A 753 17.19 -5.21 -18.73
N GLU A 754 18.00 -4.17 -18.49
CA GLU A 754 19.43 -4.19 -18.81
C GLU A 754 20.18 -5.25 -17.99
N ALA A 755 19.92 -5.31 -16.69
CA ALA A 755 20.59 -6.25 -15.79
C ALA A 755 20.21 -7.72 -16.03
N LEU A 756 19.04 -7.96 -16.64
CA LEU A 756 18.60 -9.28 -17.09
C LEU A 756 19.07 -9.61 -18.52
N GLY A 757 19.74 -8.68 -19.21
CA GLY A 757 20.23 -8.88 -20.58
C GLY A 757 19.13 -8.86 -21.64
N VAL A 758 17.99 -8.25 -21.34
CA VAL A 758 16.79 -8.23 -22.20
C VAL A 758 16.39 -6.83 -22.67
N ALA A 759 17.22 -5.82 -22.41
CA ALA A 759 16.98 -4.43 -22.81
C ALA A 759 17.07 -4.18 -24.33
N ASP A 760 17.88 -4.96 -25.04
CA ASP A 760 18.14 -4.78 -26.49
C ASP A 760 17.29 -5.70 -27.37
N ALA A 761 16.15 -6.18 -26.86
CA ALA A 761 15.21 -6.98 -27.65
C ALA A 761 14.80 -6.23 -28.92
N ALA A 762 14.78 -6.94 -30.05
CA ALA A 762 14.55 -6.31 -31.35
C ALA A 762 13.16 -5.64 -31.38
N PRO A 763 12.97 -4.55 -32.15
CA PRO A 763 11.68 -3.87 -32.24
C PRO A 763 10.48 -4.76 -32.65
N GLY A 764 10.72 -5.93 -33.24
CA GLY A 764 9.71 -6.93 -33.62
C GLY A 764 9.37 -7.99 -32.59
N ASP A 765 10.18 -8.10 -31.53
CA ASP A 765 10.03 -9.16 -30.54
C ASP A 765 9.00 -8.79 -29.47
N PRO A 766 8.34 -9.78 -28.83
CA PRO A 766 7.63 -9.54 -27.58
C PRO A 766 8.55 -8.77 -26.64
N HIS A 767 8.01 -7.78 -25.93
CA HIS A 767 8.77 -7.23 -24.82
C HIS A 767 9.09 -8.41 -23.87
N PRO A 768 10.37 -8.73 -23.64
CA PRO A 768 10.80 -10.04 -23.13
C PRO A 768 10.36 -10.37 -21.70
N LEU A 769 9.88 -9.36 -20.96
CA LEU A 769 9.36 -9.50 -19.60
C LEU A 769 7.86 -9.24 -19.47
N VAL A 770 7.24 -8.46 -20.37
CA VAL A 770 5.87 -7.94 -20.16
C VAL A 770 5.17 -7.82 -21.50
N GLN A 771 4.24 -8.72 -21.83
CA GLN A 771 3.44 -8.60 -23.05
C GLN A 771 2.08 -7.94 -22.81
N VAL A 772 1.62 -7.92 -21.56
CA VAL A 772 0.32 -7.38 -21.16
C VAL A 772 0.53 -6.37 -20.03
N ALA A 773 0.02 -5.15 -20.21
CA ALA A 773 0.16 -4.06 -19.26
C ALA A 773 -1.20 -3.60 -18.69
N LEU A 774 -1.18 -3.08 -17.46
CA LEU A 774 -2.31 -2.50 -16.74
C LEU A 774 -2.00 -1.03 -16.40
N ASP A 775 -2.94 -0.16 -16.73
CA ASP A 775 -2.94 1.27 -16.42
C ASP A 775 -4.33 1.61 -15.85
N VAL A 776 -4.45 1.50 -14.53
CA VAL A 776 -5.68 1.81 -13.79
C VAL A 776 -5.41 3.04 -12.92
N ARG A 777 -6.25 4.06 -13.05
CA ARG A 777 -6.03 5.39 -12.46
C ARG A 777 -7.33 5.99 -11.95
N ASP A 778 -7.27 6.79 -10.91
CA ASP A 778 -8.45 7.47 -10.37
C ASP A 778 -9.03 8.50 -11.35
N ASP A 779 -10.33 8.79 -11.21
CA ASP A 779 -11.04 9.83 -11.97
C ASP A 779 -10.68 11.25 -11.49
N THR A 780 -9.38 11.57 -11.51
CA THR A 780 -8.82 12.89 -11.22
C THR A 780 -8.42 13.65 -12.48
N ALA A 781 -8.90 13.19 -13.65
CA ALA A 781 -8.56 13.75 -14.94
C ALA A 781 -8.74 15.28 -14.92
N ALA A 782 -7.68 16.00 -15.30
CA ALA A 782 -7.69 17.44 -15.38
C ALA A 782 -8.82 17.93 -16.29
N LYS A 783 -9.74 18.70 -15.72
CA LYS A 783 -10.73 19.44 -16.52
C LYS A 783 -10.09 20.75 -16.97
N TRP A 784 -10.26 21.07 -18.25
CA TRP A 784 -10.01 22.42 -18.73
C TRP A 784 -11.12 23.30 -18.13
N ASP A 785 -10.77 24.04 -17.08
CA ASP A 785 -11.68 24.95 -16.39
C ASP A 785 -11.01 26.33 -16.33
N VAL A 786 -11.64 27.31 -16.99
CA VAL A 786 -11.17 28.70 -17.03
C VAL A 786 -12.33 29.62 -16.65
N PRO A 787 -12.68 29.72 -15.36
CA PRO A 787 -13.83 30.52 -14.91
C PRO A 787 -13.73 32.01 -15.31
N ALA A 788 -12.51 32.50 -15.52
CA ALA A 788 -12.19 33.86 -15.93
C ALA A 788 -12.56 34.23 -17.38
N VAL A 789 -12.91 33.26 -18.24
CA VAL A 789 -13.24 33.49 -19.66
C VAL A 789 -14.73 33.19 -19.90
N PRO A 790 -15.62 34.20 -19.86
CA PRO A 790 -17.04 33.99 -20.04
C PRO A 790 -17.36 33.44 -21.43
N GLY A 791 -18.05 32.30 -21.49
CA GLY A 791 -18.57 31.73 -22.73
C GLY A 791 -17.59 30.86 -23.54
N LEU A 792 -16.40 30.55 -23.01
CA LEU A 792 -15.49 29.55 -23.59
C LEU A 792 -15.72 28.18 -22.95
N ASP A 793 -16.38 27.29 -23.68
CA ASP A 793 -16.60 25.88 -23.30
C ASP A 793 -15.45 24.99 -23.82
N ALA A 794 -15.03 24.01 -23.02
CA ALA A 794 -13.94 23.11 -23.36
C ALA A 794 -14.33 21.65 -23.18
N SER A 795 -13.99 20.83 -24.17
CA SER A 795 -14.25 19.39 -24.14
C SER A 795 -13.11 18.60 -24.75
N LEU A 796 -12.87 17.39 -24.21
CA LEU A 796 -11.87 16.48 -24.76
C LEU A 796 -12.37 15.89 -26.09
N VAL A 797 -11.51 15.90 -27.10
CA VAL A 797 -11.73 15.22 -28.38
C VAL A 797 -10.98 13.90 -28.36
N GLY A 798 -11.69 12.80 -28.62
CA GLY A 798 -11.07 11.48 -28.71
C GLY A 798 -10.08 11.39 -29.87
N LEU A 799 -8.82 11.08 -29.56
CA LEU A 799 -7.75 10.87 -30.54
C LEU A 799 -7.71 9.43 -31.12
N GLY A 800 -8.68 8.58 -30.74
CA GLY A 800 -8.70 7.16 -31.08
C GLY A 800 -7.82 6.33 -30.14
N ALA A 801 -7.42 5.14 -30.59
CA ALA A 801 -6.56 4.26 -29.81
C ALA A 801 -5.18 4.91 -29.59
N MET A 802 -4.75 4.98 -28.33
CA MET A 802 -3.41 5.42 -28.01
C MET A 802 -2.43 4.32 -28.40
N ALA A 803 -1.34 4.69 -29.07
CA ALA A 803 -0.31 3.72 -29.43
C ALA A 803 0.22 3.04 -28.16
N SER A 804 0.16 1.70 -28.12
CA SER A 804 0.71 0.90 -27.02
C SER A 804 2.05 0.30 -27.42
N GLY A 805 2.96 0.21 -26.44
CA GLY A 805 4.21 -0.54 -26.57
C GLY A 805 4.07 -2.04 -26.31
N PHE A 806 2.88 -2.52 -25.94
CA PHE A 806 2.59 -3.89 -25.51
C PHE A 806 1.54 -4.55 -26.42
N ASP A 807 1.44 -5.88 -26.37
CA ASP A 807 0.46 -6.65 -27.18
C ASP A 807 -0.97 -6.33 -26.78
N LEU A 808 -1.19 -6.25 -25.47
CA LEU A 808 -2.44 -5.87 -24.84
C LEU A 808 -2.17 -4.84 -23.74
N THR A 809 -3.05 -3.86 -23.61
CA THR A 809 -3.01 -2.90 -22.49
C THR A 809 -4.42 -2.65 -22.00
N VAL A 810 -4.67 -2.95 -20.73
CA VAL A 810 -5.91 -2.63 -20.05
C VAL A 810 -5.78 -1.23 -19.45
N ARG A 811 -6.52 -0.27 -20.02
CA ARG A 811 -6.62 1.10 -19.52
C ARG A 811 -7.97 1.31 -18.87
N LEU A 812 -8.00 1.69 -17.60
CA LEU A 812 -9.24 1.95 -16.87
C LEU A 812 -9.11 3.21 -16.01
N THR A 813 -10.18 3.99 -15.99
CA THR A 813 -10.40 5.06 -15.02
C THR A 813 -11.33 4.54 -13.93
N ASP A 814 -10.87 4.65 -12.69
CA ASP A 814 -11.59 4.29 -11.49
C ASP A 814 -12.48 5.44 -11.04
N ARG A 815 -13.79 5.28 -11.27
CA ARG A 815 -14.77 6.32 -11.00
C ARG A 815 -15.31 6.17 -9.60
N HIS A 816 -15.44 7.30 -8.93
CA HIS A 816 -16.01 7.40 -7.60
C HIS A 816 -17.20 8.36 -7.62
N ARG A 817 -18.19 8.07 -6.78
CA ARG A 817 -19.31 8.98 -6.51
C ARG A 817 -18.80 10.14 -5.63
N ASP A 818 -19.59 11.20 -5.51
CA ASP A 818 -19.26 12.35 -4.66
C ASP A 818 -19.04 11.99 -3.18
N ASP A 819 -19.57 10.85 -2.72
CA ASP A 819 -19.35 10.31 -1.36
C ASP A 819 -18.07 9.48 -1.21
N GLY A 820 -17.22 9.43 -2.24
CA GLY A 820 -15.99 8.65 -2.30
C GLY A 820 -16.20 7.14 -2.53
N GLY A 821 -17.43 6.67 -2.70
CA GLY A 821 -17.71 5.26 -2.98
C GLY A 821 -17.53 4.89 -4.46
N PRO A 822 -17.23 3.61 -4.78
CA PRO A 822 -16.98 3.15 -6.15
C PRO A 822 -18.21 3.33 -7.09
N ASP A 823 -17.98 3.82 -8.32
CA ASP A 823 -19.00 4.09 -9.36
C ASP A 823 -18.68 3.43 -10.72
N GLY A 824 -18.04 2.27 -10.69
CA GLY A 824 -17.63 1.55 -11.92
C GLY A 824 -16.24 1.93 -12.43
N LEU A 825 -15.75 1.16 -13.41
CA LEU A 825 -14.47 1.37 -14.08
C LEU A 825 -14.72 1.56 -15.58
N ASP A 826 -14.20 2.62 -16.17
CA ASP A 826 -14.41 2.94 -17.59
C ASP A 826 -13.09 3.07 -18.34
N GLY A 827 -12.98 2.46 -19.51
CA GLY A 827 -11.80 2.62 -20.36
C GLY A 827 -11.78 1.70 -21.58
N THR A 828 -10.60 1.18 -21.92
CA THR A 828 -10.38 0.39 -23.13
C THR A 828 -9.43 -0.79 -22.89
N LEU A 829 -9.61 -1.83 -23.70
CA LEU A 829 -8.57 -2.80 -24.00
C LEU A 829 -7.93 -2.38 -25.32
N ASP A 830 -6.66 -1.97 -25.25
CA ASP A 830 -5.85 -1.62 -26.39
C ASP A 830 -5.04 -2.84 -26.83
N TYR A 831 -4.96 -3.08 -28.14
CA TYR A 831 -4.38 -4.29 -28.70
C TYR A 831 -3.54 -4.01 -29.94
N ALA A 832 -2.50 -4.81 -30.16
CA ALA A 832 -1.71 -4.78 -31.39
C ALA A 832 -2.53 -5.35 -32.56
N GLU A 833 -2.88 -4.53 -33.55
CA GLU A 833 -3.72 -4.96 -34.70
C GLU A 833 -3.03 -6.01 -35.59
N GLU A 834 -1.71 -6.07 -35.54
CA GLU A 834 -0.92 -7.09 -36.23
C GLU A 834 -1.07 -8.48 -35.61
N LEU A 835 -1.49 -8.57 -34.34
CA LEU A 835 -1.71 -9.83 -33.62
C LEU A 835 -3.18 -10.18 -33.47
N PHE A 836 -4.04 -9.17 -33.22
CA PHE A 836 -5.44 -9.39 -32.90
C PHE A 836 -6.38 -8.70 -33.89
N ASP A 837 -7.45 -9.40 -34.23
CA ASP A 837 -8.66 -8.84 -34.80
C ASP A 837 -9.49 -8.14 -33.75
N ARG A 838 -10.21 -7.10 -34.18
CA ARG A 838 -11.18 -6.39 -33.33
C ARG A 838 -12.19 -7.34 -32.71
N ALA A 839 -12.63 -8.39 -33.43
CA ALA A 839 -13.58 -9.37 -32.94
C ALA A 839 -13.02 -10.16 -31.73
N THR A 840 -11.74 -10.54 -31.79
CA THR A 840 -11.03 -11.24 -30.72
C THR A 840 -10.83 -10.34 -29.51
N ALA A 841 -10.43 -9.08 -29.71
CA ALA A 841 -10.33 -8.09 -28.63
C ALA A 841 -11.70 -7.81 -27.95
N VAL A 842 -12.79 -7.71 -28.72
CA VAL A 842 -14.16 -7.63 -28.16
C VAL A 842 -14.51 -8.92 -27.40
N GLY A 843 -14.08 -10.08 -27.88
CA GLY A 843 -14.21 -11.33 -27.16
C GLY A 843 -13.54 -11.28 -25.78
N LEU A 844 -12.27 -10.84 -25.73
CA LEU A 844 -11.49 -10.71 -24.50
C LEU A 844 -12.17 -9.79 -23.46
N THR A 845 -12.60 -8.60 -23.88
CA THR A 845 -13.31 -7.68 -22.96
C THR A 845 -14.58 -8.30 -22.40
N ARG A 846 -15.40 -8.96 -23.22
CA ARG A 846 -16.62 -9.62 -22.77
C ARG A 846 -16.35 -10.78 -21.80
N ARG A 847 -15.27 -11.54 -22.02
CA ARG A 847 -14.86 -12.63 -21.10
C ARG A 847 -14.33 -12.08 -19.78
N LEU A 848 -13.54 -11.00 -19.81
CA LEU A 848 -13.08 -10.32 -18.59
C LEU A 848 -14.26 -9.79 -17.77
N LEU A 849 -15.22 -9.11 -18.40
CA LEU A 849 -16.42 -8.63 -17.72
C LEU A 849 -17.27 -9.76 -17.14
N ARG A 850 -17.41 -10.87 -17.86
CA ARG A 850 -18.12 -12.06 -17.36
C ARG A 850 -17.40 -12.69 -16.17
N LEU A 851 -16.08 -12.75 -16.20
CA LEU A 851 -15.26 -13.25 -15.09
C LEU A 851 -15.42 -12.34 -13.87
N LEU A 852 -15.21 -11.03 -14.03
CA LEU A 852 -15.36 -10.04 -12.96
C LEU A 852 -16.77 -10.06 -12.35
N GLY A 853 -17.81 -10.22 -13.17
CA GLY A 853 -19.18 -10.37 -12.68
C GLY A 853 -19.43 -11.63 -11.86
N GLN A 854 -18.79 -12.75 -12.20
CA GLN A 854 -18.91 -14.01 -11.42
C GLN A 854 -18.20 -13.89 -10.07
N VAL A 855 -16.95 -13.40 -10.05
CA VAL A 855 -16.17 -13.29 -8.81
C VAL A 855 -16.68 -12.17 -7.89
N ALA A 856 -17.34 -11.16 -8.44
CA ALA A 856 -18.07 -10.16 -7.65
C ALA A 856 -19.33 -10.74 -6.98
N ALA A 857 -19.94 -11.76 -7.57
CA ALA A 857 -21.11 -12.42 -7.00
C ALA A 857 -20.72 -13.49 -5.98
N GLU A 858 -19.64 -14.23 -6.24
CA GLU A 858 -19.14 -15.33 -5.43
C GLU A 858 -17.59 -15.30 -5.36
N PRO A 859 -17.00 -14.55 -4.40
CA PRO A 859 -15.54 -14.40 -4.30
C PRO A 859 -14.77 -15.70 -4.00
N GLU A 860 -15.45 -16.70 -3.45
CA GLU A 860 -14.91 -18.02 -3.13
C GLU A 860 -14.97 -18.98 -4.34
N LEU A 861 -15.44 -18.52 -5.50
CA LEU A 861 -15.48 -19.29 -6.73
C LEU A 861 -14.04 -19.60 -7.19
N ARG A 862 -13.74 -20.89 -7.39
CA ARG A 862 -12.41 -21.33 -7.82
C ARG A 862 -12.16 -21.01 -9.29
N LEU A 863 -10.89 -20.81 -9.64
CA LEU A 863 -10.44 -20.55 -11.00
C LEU A 863 -11.03 -21.55 -12.02
N SER A 864 -11.05 -22.84 -11.71
CA SER A 864 -11.54 -23.92 -12.56
C SER A 864 -13.05 -23.86 -12.82
N GLN A 865 -13.80 -23.22 -11.92
CA GLN A 865 -15.26 -23.14 -11.95
C GLN A 865 -15.79 -21.92 -12.70
N ILE A 866 -14.95 -20.91 -12.94
CA ILE A 866 -15.33 -19.68 -13.65
C ILE A 866 -15.78 -20.04 -15.08
N ASP A 867 -16.96 -19.61 -15.53
CA ASP A 867 -17.34 -19.83 -16.92
C ASP A 867 -16.86 -18.67 -17.79
N ILE A 868 -15.93 -18.94 -18.70
CA ILE A 868 -15.41 -17.94 -19.63
C ILE A 868 -16.17 -17.90 -20.96
N LEU A 869 -17.11 -18.81 -21.23
CA LEU A 869 -17.90 -18.80 -22.48
C LEU A 869 -18.89 -17.63 -22.53
N LEU A 870 -19.09 -17.01 -23.69
CA LEU A 870 -19.94 -15.82 -23.87
C LEU A 870 -21.45 -16.14 -23.90
N GLY A 871 -21.85 -17.29 -23.34
CA GLY A 871 -23.24 -17.71 -23.18
C GLY A 871 -23.56 -19.04 -23.89
N GLU A 872 -24.84 -19.38 -23.86
CA GLU A 872 -25.33 -20.68 -24.34
C GLU A 872 -25.16 -20.88 -25.84
N SER A 873 -25.17 -19.81 -26.63
CA SER A 873 -24.96 -19.90 -28.08
C SER A 873 -23.55 -20.40 -28.43
N GLU A 874 -22.53 -19.90 -27.74
CA GLU A 874 -21.14 -20.34 -27.94
C GLU A 874 -20.96 -21.78 -27.45
N ARG A 875 -21.53 -22.11 -26.29
CA ARG A 875 -21.55 -23.49 -25.78
C ARG A 875 -22.17 -24.45 -26.78
N ARG A 876 -23.38 -24.17 -27.24
CA ARG A 876 -24.09 -24.97 -28.24
C ARG A 876 -23.32 -25.10 -29.55
N GLN A 877 -22.68 -24.03 -30.00
CA GLN A 877 -21.86 -24.08 -31.21
C GLN A 877 -20.72 -25.10 -31.06
N LEU A 878 -20.01 -25.03 -29.93
CA LEU A 878 -18.87 -25.89 -29.60
C LEU A 878 -19.27 -27.34 -29.31
N THR A 879 -20.38 -27.57 -28.60
CA THR A 879 -20.78 -28.90 -28.12
C THR A 879 -21.71 -29.62 -29.08
N GLU A 880 -22.57 -28.89 -29.80
CA GLU A 880 -23.56 -29.46 -30.70
C GLU A 880 -23.26 -29.13 -32.16
N ASP A 881 -23.31 -27.86 -32.57
CA ASP A 881 -23.37 -27.48 -33.99
C ASP A 881 -22.15 -27.98 -34.77
N TRP A 882 -20.94 -27.84 -34.23
CA TRP A 882 -19.71 -28.35 -34.83
C TRP A 882 -19.50 -29.87 -34.67
N ASN A 883 -20.16 -30.49 -33.68
CA ASN A 883 -20.08 -31.93 -33.41
C ASN A 883 -21.27 -32.73 -34.00
N ARG A 884 -22.10 -32.13 -34.85
CA ARG A 884 -23.28 -32.78 -35.49
C ARG A 884 -22.96 -33.95 -36.43
N GLY A 885 -21.70 -34.35 -36.55
CA GLY A 885 -21.20 -35.35 -37.50
C GLY A 885 -21.60 -36.81 -37.26
N ALA A 886 -22.50 -37.11 -36.33
CA ALA A 886 -22.98 -38.48 -36.11
C ALA A 886 -23.89 -38.93 -37.27
N ALA A 887 -23.30 -39.41 -38.36
CA ALA A 887 -24.03 -40.18 -39.35
C ALA A 887 -24.56 -41.47 -38.70
N LYS A 888 -25.83 -41.80 -38.92
CA LYS A 888 -26.41 -43.04 -38.41
C LYS A 888 -25.69 -44.22 -39.05
N VAL A 889 -24.82 -44.89 -38.30
CA VAL A 889 -24.14 -46.12 -38.73
C VAL A 889 -25.16 -47.27 -38.63
N PRO A 890 -25.26 -48.17 -39.62
CA PRO A 890 -26.12 -49.33 -39.53
C PRO A 890 -25.81 -50.19 -38.30
N ASP A 891 -26.84 -50.72 -37.64
CA ASP A 891 -26.68 -51.67 -36.55
C ASP A 891 -26.08 -52.98 -37.09
N GLY A 892 -24.95 -53.41 -36.55
CA GLY A 892 -24.33 -54.68 -36.93
C GLY A 892 -22.81 -54.70 -36.80
N THR A 893 -22.24 -55.89 -36.94
CA THR A 893 -20.78 -56.09 -36.95
C THR A 893 -20.25 -56.09 -38.38
N LEU A 894 -18.97 -55.76 -38.57
CA LEU A 894 -18.31 -55.86 -39.88
C LEU A 894 -18.46 -57.28 -40.51
N PRO A 895 -18.33 -58.40 -39.74
CA PRO A 895 -18.66 -59.72 -40.25
C PRO A 895 -20.12 -59.89 -40.71
N ALA A 896 -21.09 -59.30 -40.02
CA ALA A 896 -22.50 -59.35 -40.44
C ALA A 896 -22.74 -58.53 -41.72
N ALA A 897 -22.16 -57.33 -41.82
CA ALA A 897 -22.21 -56.51 -43.02
C ALA A 897 -21.57 -57.23 -44.24
N LEU A 898 -20.49 -57.99 -44.02
CA LEU A 898 -19.90 -58.85 -45.04
C LEU A 898 -20.84 -59.99 -45.46
N ALA A 899 -21.50 -60.65 -44.51
CA ALA A 899 -22.45 -61.73 -44.80
C ALA A 899 -23.66 -61.21 -45.61
N GLU A 900 -24.19 -60.03 -45.26
CA GLU A 900 -25.24 -59.37 -46.03
C GLU A 900 -24.77 -58.96 -47.44
N ALA A 901 -23.57 -58.41 -47.56
CA ALA A 901 -22.99 -58.06 -48.85
C ALA A 901 -22.76 -59.31 -49.73
N ALA A 902 -22.36 -60.43 -49.12
CA ALA A 902 -22.19 -61.72 -49.78
C ALA A 902 -23.52 -62.36 -50.20
N ALA A 903 -24.61 -62.12 -49.46
CA ALA A 903 -25.95 -62.54 -49.85
C ALA A 903 -26.52 -61.70 -51.01
N ARG A 904 -26.25 -60.38 -50.99
CA ARG A 904 -26.75 -59.43 -52.00
C ARG A 904 -26.07 -59.58 -53.35
N ASP A 905 -24.75 -59.73 -53.35
CA ASP A 905 -23.95 -59.95 -54.57
C ASP A 905 -22.82 -60.95 -54.31
N PRO A 906 -23.09 -62.26 -54.43
CA PRO A 906 -22.13 -63.31 -54.06
C PRO A 906 -20.94 -63.42 -55.01
N ARG A 907 -21.02 -62.88 -56.23
CA ARG A 907 -19.97 -63.02 -57.26
C ARG A 907 -19.06 -61.80 -57.36
N ALA A 908 -19.45 -60.65 -56.84
CA ALA A 908 -18.57 -59.48 -56.75
C ALA A 908 -17.26 -59.82 -56.02
N VAL A 909 -16.15 -59.30 -56.55
CA VAL A 909 -14.83 -59.38 -55.92
C VAL A 909 -14.86 -58.57 -54.61
N ALA A 910 -14.43 -59.18 -53.52
CA ALA A 910 -14.35 -58.55 -52.20
C ALA A 910 -12.92 -58.15 -51.84
N VAL A 911 -11.95 -59.00 -52.15
CA VAL A 911 -10.52 -58.78 -51.92
C VAL A 911 -9.74 -59.37 -53.10
N GLN A 912 -8.70 -58.66 -53.54
CA GLN A 912 -7.82 -59.10 -54.61
C GLN A 912 -6.38 -58.71 -54.26
N ASP A 913 -5.44 -59.59 -54.58
CA ASP A 913 -4.00 -59.35 -54.48
C ASP A 913 -3.31 -59.77 -55.79
N GLY A 914 -1.97 -59.73 -55.81
CA GLY A 914 -1.18 -60.10 -56.99
C GLY A 914 -1.23 -61.59 -57.37
N TYR A 915 -1.85 -62.45 -56.54
CA TYR A 915 -1.89 -63.90 -56.69
C TYR A 915 -3.31 -64.45 -56.91
N GLY A 916 -4.34 -63.68 -56.62
CA GLY A 916 -5.73 -64.08 -56.88
C GLY A 916 -6.79 -63.09 -56.36
N SER A 917 -8.05 -63.50 -56.46
CA SER A 917 -9.18 -62.73 -55.92
C SER A 917 -10.17 -63.64 -55.21
N LEU A 918 -10.78 -63.12 -54.14
CA LEU A 918 -11.89 -63.76 -53.43
C LEU A 918 -13.17 -62.96 -53.70
N SER A 919 -14.23 -63.66 -54.12
CA SER A 919 -15.57 -63.07 -54.16
C SER A 919 -16.10 -62.85 -52.74
N ARG A 920 -17.13 -62.01 -52.59
CA ARG A 920 -17.80 -61.78 -51.29
C ARG A 920 -18.24 -63.08 -50.64
N ARG A 921 -18.81 -64.00 -51.41
CA ARG A 921 -19.20 -65.34 -50.93
C ARG A 921 -18.01 -66.19 -50.52
N ALA A 922 -16.89 -66.11 -51.25
CA ALA A 922 -15.68 -66.87 -50.90
C ALA A 922 -15.04 -66.34 -49.61
N LEU A 923 -14.96 -65.03 -49.45
CA LEU A 923 -14.43 -64.36 -48.26
C LEU A 923 -15.30 -64.60 -47.01
N ASP A 924 -16.62 -64.49 -47.14
CA ASP A 924 -17.57 -64.79 -46.05
C ASP A 924 -17.44 -66.26 -45.59
N ARG A 925 -17.36 -67.20 -46.52
CA ARG A 925 -17.18 -68.63 -46.18
C ARG A 925 -15.84 -68.92 -45.55
N ALA A 926 -14.75 -68.37 -46.07
CA ALA A 926 -13.41 -68.59 -45.56
C ALA A 926 -13.26 -68.00 -44.14
N SER A 927 -13.77 -66.79 -43.91
CA SER A 927 -13.79 -66.17 -42.58
C SER A 927 -14.69 -66.92 -41.59
N ALA A 928 -15.86 -67.41 -42.02
CA ALA A 928 -16.73 -68.26 -41.19
C ALA A 928 -16.09 -69.60 -40.81
N TRP A 929 -15.37 -70.22 -41.75
CA TRP A 929 -14.64 -71.46 -41.49
C TRP A 929 -13.54 -71.24 -40.46
N LEU A 930 -12.78 -70.14 -40.59
CA LEU A 930 -11.74 -69.80 -39.62
C LEU A 930 -12.34 -69.50 -38.24
N ALA A 931 -13.44 -68.72 -38.19
CA ALA A 931 -14.14 -68.40 -36.95
C ALA A 931 -14.62 -69.67 -36.21
N ALA A 932 -15.23 -70.63 -36.91
CA ALA A 932 -15.60 -71.92 -36.34
C ALA A 932 -14.38 -72.76 -35.91
N GLY A 933 -13.23 -72.56 -36.55
CA GLY A 933 -11.95 -73.15 -36.13
C GLY A 933 -11.41 -72.55 -34.83
N LEU A 934 -11.58 -71.26 -34.63
CA LEU A 934 -11.20 -70.52 -33.42
C LEU A 934 -12.15 -70.84 -32.25
N ASP A 935 -13.45 -70.84 -32.50
CA ASP A 935 -14.48 -71.19 -31.52
C ASP A 935 -14.27 -72.59 -30.93
N ARG A 936 -13.96 -73.59 -31.77
CA ARG A 936 -13.60 -74.95 -31.31
C ARG A 936 -12.33 -75.02 -30.45
N ARG A 937 -11.49 -73.98 -30.48
CA ARG A 937 -10.29 -73.84 -29.65
C ARG A 937 -10.54 -73.00 -28.41
N GLY A 938 -11.79 -72.63 -28.15
CA GLY A 938 -12.21 -71.83 -27.00
C GLY A 938 -11.94 -70.33 -27.16
N VAL A 939 -11.70 -69.85 -28.39
CA VAL A 939 -11.47 -68.42 -28.66
C VAL A 939 -12.81 -67.73 -28.91
N GLY A 940 -13.11 -66.69 -28.15
CA GLY A 940 -14.35 -65.94 -28.22
C GLY A 940 -14.20 -64.46 -27.86
N ALA A 941 -15.29 -63.86 -27.38
CA ALA A 941 -15.32 -62.46 -26.99
C ALA A 941 -14.37 -62.14 -25.83
N GLY A 942 -13.53 -61.12 -26.01
CA GLY A 942 -12.53 -60.70 -25.03
C GLY A 942 -11.14 -61.31 -25.23
N ASP A 943 -11.01 -62.35 -26.06
CA ASP A 943 -9.71 -62.93 -26.40
C ASP A 943 -8.95 -62.09 -27.44
N VAL A 944 -7.63 -62.18 -27.43
CA VAL A 944 -6.75 -61.52 -28.41
C VAL A 944 -6.06 -62.58 -29.27
N VAL A 945 -6.25 -62.50 -30.58
CA VAL A 945 -5.62 -63.40 -31.56
C VAL A 945 -4.59 -62.64 -32.37
N VAL A 946 -3.36 -63.15 -32.37
CA VAL A 946 -2.27 -62.61 -33.19
C VAL A 946 -2.44 -63.07 -34.65
N VAL A 947 -2.51 -62.12 -35.57
CA VAL A 947 -2.53 -62.36 -37.03
C VAL A 947 -1.18 -61.99 -37.61
N ALA A 948 -0.31 -62.99 -37.75
CA ALA A 948 1.02 -62.89 -38.36
C ALA A 948 1.00 -63.45 -39.79
N VAL A 949 0.08 -62.95 -40.62
CA VAL A 949 -0.08 -63.34 -42.02
C VAL A 949 0.31 -62.16 -42.91
N ARG A 950 1.03 -62.40 -44.00
CA ARG A 950 1.41 -61.33 -44.95
C ARG A 950 0.16 -60.66 -45.55
N PRO A 951 0.17 -59.35 -45.82
CA PRO A 951 -0.95 -58.66 -46.46
C PRO A 951 -1.35 -59.34 -47.77
N GLY A 952 -2.64 -59.66 -47.90
CA GLY A 952 -3.20 -60.40 -49.03
C GLY A 952 -4.59 -60.96 -48.71
N THR A 953 -5.09 -61.82 -49.59
CA THR A 953 -6.40 -62.48 -49.44
C THR A 953 -6.52 -63.27 -48.13
N ASP A 954 -5.48 -64.00 -47.73
CA ASP A 954 -5.46 -64.76 -46.47
C ASP A 954 -5.45 -63.86 -45.22
N TRP A 955 -4.82 -62.69 -45.29
CA TRP A 955 -4.85 -61.71 -44.19
C TRP A 955 -6.25 -61.18 -43.95
N ALA A 956 -6.99 -60.86 -45.02
CA ALA A 956 -8.37 -60.42 -44.90
C ALA A 956 -9.27 -61.51 -44.29
N VAL A 957 -9.08 -62.77 -44.70
CA VAL A 957 -9.75 -63.94 -44.11
C VAL A 957 -9.42 -64.06 -42.62
N ALA A 958 -8.14 -63.89 -42.25
CA ALA A 958 -7.68 -63.99 -40.87
C ALA A 958 -8.33 -62.93 -39.97
N VAL A 959 -8.25 -61.66 -40.36
CA VAL A 959 -8.85 -60.54 -39.61
C VAL A 959 -10.36 -60.72 -39.48
N LEU A 960 -11.08 -61.00 -40.58
CA LEU A 960 -12.52 -61.16 -40.55
C LEU A 960 -12.97 -62.41 -39.79
N GLY A 961 -12.19 -63.49 -39.81
CA GLY A 961 -12.46 -64.71 -39.06
C GLY A 961 -12.28 -64.53 -37.56
N VAL A 962 -11.23 -63.80 -37.13
CA VAL A 962 -11.02 -63.41 -35.73
C VAL A 962 -12.16 -62.52 -35.24
N LEU A 963 -12.51 -61.47 -36.00
CA LEU A 963 -13.64 -60.58 -35.67
C LEU A 963 -14.97 -61.33 -35.62
N ARG A 964 -15.17 -62.32 -36.51
CA ARG A 964 -16.37 -63.16 -36.54
C ARG A 964 -16.45 -64.13 -35.36
N ALA A 965 -15.32 -64.57 -34.81
CA ALA A 965 -15.27 -65.32 -33.56
C ALA A 965 -15.58 -64.45 -32.32
N GLY A 966 -15.64 -63.12 -32.48
CA GLY A 966 -15.84 -62.16 -31.39
C GLY A 966 -14.54 -61.71 -30.72
N ALA A 967 -13.39 -62.26 -31.15
CA ALA A 967 -12.08 -61.93 -30.60
C ALA A 967 -11.49 -60.65 -31.23
N THR A 968 -10.52 -60.06 -30.53
CA THR A 968 -9.76 -58.89 -30.99
C THR A 968 -8.56 -59.33 -31.81
N CYS A 969 -8.34 -58.70 -32.95
CA CYS A 969 -7.20 -58.96 -33.81
C CYS A 969 -5.99 -58.10 -33.39
N LEU A 970 -4.85 -58.74 -33.12
CA LEU A 970 -3.55 -58.08 -32.99
C LEU A 970 -2.72 -58.38 -34.24
N ILE A 971 -2.47 -57.35 -35.06
CA ILE A 971 -1.69 -57.51 -36.30
C ILE A 971 -0.20 -57.45 -35.96
N ALA A 972 0.55 -58.49 -36.35
CA ALA A 972 1.98 -58.65 -36.04
C ALA A 972 2.87 -58.65 -37.29
#